data_AF-A0A841DBL0-F1
#
_entry.id   AF-A0A841DBL0-F1
#
_cell.length_a   1.000
_cell.length_b   1.000
_cell.length_c   1.000
_cell.angle_alpha   90.00
_cell.angle_beta   90.00
_cell.angle_gamma   90.00
#
_symmetry.space_group_name_H-M   'P 1'
#
loop_
_entity.id
_entity.type
_entity.pdbx_description
1 polymer ?
#
loop_
_entity_poly.entity_id
_entity_poly.type
_entity_poly.pdbx_seq_one_letter_code
_entity_poly.pdbx_strand_id
1 'polypeptide(L)'
;MRLRALVAMAIVLTIIPAAPALAEDPPATPPAAAESPAVPPPDAAEIPGAGDPPPATAPPAEGTPPEPKLEDGLLSDEDGARVIVEVTAPAEAAPVAGEAQNLPDAEVVLQPPDTSFIVVEATGESLAALAEDPRVVSVRRDRTYSTTALSTGALSSTTLAPALQGIGADRAHAAGIRGEGRTIAIIDTGVDADHPALENKVVAQACFSATDGGARSLCPNQRSSQEGPGSADAETPACVHDDVNLCDHGTHVAGIAHAVAPGADIAAIQVFSRDDDCGGDGGGVVCLTAYESSLLLALDHVAALKDSTPGLVAVNLSLGGGLFDGACDDVPELRAMREKVDALRAKGVAVVAAAGNESFPGAGAPGCFSGAVTVGATGGDDRIPEWSNHGPVLDLFAPGVEIDSAVPGGGTQVYSGTSMSTPHVAGAFALMDEKSPGETPDALLGKLGAAGRPIVYGGATTPRLDVGVAILGGDPQPAVTQEPAPGDGSGDDPGDPSPDPSSGPEPTPGPGDTPPPADPAPVPLPTVTVTVTVTATPPAAAPAVCTRGGAKRTLTAAQWAVEVTRGKGVLPDETLNCYLRLVAKASAVFPEVTRASTLGTAYRVLKPAAEPTSKATSRTAASKAAARKAALDGELLAAWLNWANGAVNFTAKIGETSTVRAALVSAEKNRLKGTSLSGSATTIRKYVNARRTA
;
A
#
# COMPACT_ATOMS: atom_id res chain seq x y z
N MET A 1 4.52 75.52 -8.59
CA MET A 1 3.65 75.54 -7.39
C MET A 1 3.23 74.09 -7.14
N ARG A 2 3.87 73.27 -6.30
CA ARG A 2 4.11 73.28 -4.84
C ARG A 2 2.83 73.48 -4.01
N LEU A 3 2.30 72.40 -3.41
CA LEU A 3 2.39 72.17 -1.97
C LEU A 3 2.13 70.68 -1.61
N ARG A 4 2.88 70.21 -0.60
CA ARG A 4 2.90 68.86 0.02
C ARG A 4 1.98 68.83 1.25
N ALA A 5 1.45 67.65 1.61
CA ALA A 5 1.21 67.19 2.98
C ALA A 5 1.04 65.65 2.93
N LEU A 6 1.96 64.82 3.42
CA LEU A 6 2.38 64.46 4.79
C LEU A 6 1.73 63.16 5.27
N VAL A 7 2.61 62.17 5.44
CA VAL A 7 2.43 60.80 5.93
C VAL A 7 2.14 60.81 7.43
N ALA A 8 1.27 59.92 7.91
CA ALA A 8 1.17 59.54 9.31
C ALA A 8 1.07 58.01 9.41
N MET A 9 2.15 57.39 9.88
CA MET A 9 2.26 55.98 10.24
C MET A 9 2.42 55.95 11.77
N ALA A 10 1.53 55.25 12.47
CA ALA A 10 1.58 55.13 13.93
C ALA A 10 2.40 53.89 14.30
N ILE A 11 3.53 54.11 14.96
CA ILE A 11 4.37 53.08 15.61
C ILE A 11 4.10 53.21 17.11
N VAL A 12 3.66 52.14 17.76
CA VAL A 12 3.57 52.03 19.22
C VAL A 12 4.84 51.35 19.72
N LEU A 13 5.64 52.10 20.48
CA LEU A 13 6.89 51.68 21.09
C LEU A 13 6.69 51.65 22.61
N THR A 14 6.82 50.49 23.25
CA THR A 14 6.90 50.36 24.71
C THR A 14 8.35 50.06 25.11
N ILE A 15 8.89 50.92 25.97
CA ILE A 15 10.25 50.88 26.52
C ILE A 15 10.18 50.17 27.88
N ILE A 16 11.04 49.19 28.13
CA ILE A 16 11.33 48.62 29.46
C ILE A 16 12.84 48.83 29.74
N PRO A 17 13.25 49.29 30.94
CA PRO A 17 14.63 49.69 31.21
C PRO A 17 15.54 48.51 31.56
N ALA A 18 16.81 48.63 31.16
CA ALA A 18 17.90 47.72 31.50
C ALA A 18 18.51 48.04 32.88
N ALA A 19 18.91 46.99 33.60
CA ALA A 19 19.74 47.00 34.81
C ALA A 19 20.66 45.74 34.79
N PRO A 20 21.80 45.73 35.51
CA PRO A 20 23.08 45.31 34.93
C PRO A 20 23.51 43.87 35.27
N ALA A 21 24.44 43.37 34.45
CA ALA A 21 25.12 42.08 34.61
C ALA A 21 26.04 42.08 35.84
N LEU A 22 25.87 41.06 36.69
CA LEU A 22 26.85 40.61 37.68
C LEU A 22 26.97 39.08 37.55
N ALA A 23 28.21 38.60 37.56
CA ALA A 23 28.57 37.20 37.47
C ALA A 23 28.19 36.43 38.75
N GLU A 24 27.72 35.20 38.60
CA GLU A 24 27.51 34.25 39.70
C GLU A 24 28.28 32.94 39.46
N ASP A 25 28.83 32.43 40.56
CA ASP A 25 29.77 31.32 40.74
C ASP A 25 29.16 29.91 40.51
N PRO A 26 29.99 28.86 40.32
CA PRO A 26 29.53 27.50 40.01
C PRO A 26 28.86 26.79 41.21
N PRO A 27 27.89 25.88 40.98
CA PRO A 27 27.23 25.14 42.05
C PRO A 27 28.13 24.04 42.65
N ALA A 28 27.98 23.85 43.96
CA ALA A 28 28.76 22.96 44.81
C ALA A 28 28.40 21.45 44.66
N THR A 29 29.39 20.61 44.96
CA THR A 29 29.33 19.13 44.97
C THR A 29 28.41 18.58 46.07
N PRO A 30 27.57 17.55 45.81
CA PRO A 30 26.72 16.93 46.84
C PRO A 30 27.47 15.90 47.71
N PRO A 31 27.08 15.70 49.00
CA PRO A 31 27.70 14.74 49.90
C PRO A 31 27.08 13.33 49.80
N ALA A 32 27.86 12.33 50.24
CA ALA A 32 27.60 10.89 50.17
C ALA A 32 26.33 10.42 50.93
N ALA A 33 25.70 9.38 50.38
CA ALA A 33 24.51 8.71 50.92
C ALA A 33 24.84 7.78 52.11
N ALA A 34 23.93 7.73 53.08
CA ALA A 34 23.91 6.76 54.18
C ALA A 34 22.62 5.91 54.12
N GLU A 35 22.78 4.60 54.33
CA GLU A 35 21.76 3.54 54.26
C GLU A 35 20.83 3.43 55.48
N SER A 36 19.58 2.96 55.27
CA SER A 36 18.84 1.94 56.05
C SER A 36 17.30 2.11 55.95
N PRO A 37 16.46 1.09 56.27
CA PRO A 37 16.51 -0.32 55.89
C PRO A 37 15.16 -0.83 55.31
N ALA A 38 15.19 -2.04 54.74
CA ALA A 38 14.12 -2.69 53.99
C ALA A 38 12.92 -3.22 54.83
N VAL A 39 11.75 -3.28 54.20
CA VAL A 39 10.54 -4.03 54.61
C VAL A 39 10.26 -5.08 53.51
N PRO A 40 9.96 -6.36 53.85
CA PRO A 40 9.83 -7.42 52.84
C PRO A 40 8.42 -7.45 52.21
N PRO A 41 8.27 -7.98 50.99
CA PRO A 41 6.98 -8.16 50.33
C PRO A 41 6.33 -9.52 50.70
N PRO A 42 4.99 -9.66 50.59
CA PRO A 42 4.30 -10.94 50.73
C PRO A 42 4.34 -11.77 49.43
N ASP A 43 4.21 -13.09 49.62
CA ASP A 43 4.40 -14.18 48.65
C ASP A 43 3.56 -14.14 47.36
N ALA A 44 4.18 -14.71 46.33
CA ALA A 44 3.69 -14.90 44.97
C ALA A 44 2.64 -16.02 44.83
N ALA A 45 1.70 -15.81 43.91
CA ALA A 45 0.99 -16.88 43.22
C ALA A 45 1.27 -16.73 41.70
N GLU A 46 1.76 -17.81 41.10
CA GLU A 46 2.25 -17.91 39.72
C GLU A 46 1.14 -17.74 38.67
N ILE A 47 1.44 -16.98 37.61
CA ILE A 47 0.81 -17.09 36.27
C ILE A 47 1.97 -17.30 35.27
N PRO A 48 1.98 -18.36 34.45
CA PRO A 48 3.11 -18.66 33.57
C PRO A 48 2.98 -18.00 32.19
N GLY A 49 4.10 -17.45 31.68
CA GLY A 49 4.37 -17.37 30.24
C GLY A 49 4.54 -15.98 29.60
N ALA A 50 5.30 -15.05 30.20
CA ALA A 50 5.93 -13.97 29.43
C ALA A 50 7.36 -14.42 29.09
N GLY A 51 7.69 -14.48 27.80
CA GLY A 51 9.03 -14.80 27.33
C GLY A 51 10.05 -13.75 27.82
N ASP A 52 11.26 -14.22 28.10
CA ASP A 52 12.37 -13.38 28.55
C ASP A 52 12.63 -12.20 27.58
N PRO A 53 13.06 -11.02 28.09
CA PRO A 53 13.47 -9.90 27.24
C PRO A 53 14.66 -10.31 26.35
N PRO A 54 14.77 -9.77 25.11
CA PRO A 54 15.88 -10.10 24.23
C PRO A 54 17.20 -9.70 24.89
N PRO A 55 18.25 -10.53 24.78
CA PRO A 55 19.54 -10.22 25.36
C PRO A 55 20.12 -8.96 24.69
N ALA A 56 20.72 -8.09 25.51
CA ALA A 56 21.55 -6.99 25.02
C ALA A 56 22.57 -7.53 23.99
N THR A 57 22.65 -6.85 22.85
CA THR A 57 23.51 -7.20 21.73
C THR A 57 24.93 -7.47 22.22
N ALA A 58 25.36 -8.73 22.13
CA ALA A 58 26.75 -9.08 22.40
C ALA A 58 27.65 -8.35 21.37
N PRO A 59 28.85 -7.87 21.76
CA PRO A 59 29.81 -7.37 20.77
C PRO A 59 30.10 -8.48 19.75
N PRO A 60 30.33 -8.13 18.47
CA PRO A 60 30.56 -9.12 17.42
C PRO A 60 31.69 -10.06 17.83
N ALA A 61 31.46 -11.36 17.70
CA ALA A 61 32.52 -12.35 17.88
C ALA A 61 33.66 -12.02 16.91
N GLU A 62 34.89 -11.88 17.44
CA GLU A 62 36.09 -11.73 16.61
C GLU A 62 36.18 -12.91 15.64
N GLY A 63 35.99 -12.66 14.33
CA GLY A 63 36.21 -13.66 13.29
C GLY A 63 35.16 -13.76 12.19
N THR A 64 34.05 -13.03 12.23
CA THR A 64 33.13 -12.94 11.07
C THR A 64 33.77 -12.08 9.99
N PRO A 65 33.87 -12.53 8.72
CA PRO A 65 34.28 -11.66 7.61
C PRO A 65 33.42 -10.40 7.61
N PRO A 66 33.97 -9.21 7.34
CA PRO A 66 33.15 -8.01 7.21
C PRO A 66 32.11 -8.25 6.11
N GLU A 67 30.86 -7.88 6.39
CA GLU A 67 29.81 -7.94 5.39
C GLU A 67 30.21 -7.12 4.16
N PRO A 68 29.83 -7.56 2.95
CA PRO A 68 30.11 -6.81 1.74
C PRO A 68 29.43 -5.43 1.85
N LYS A 69 30.22 -4.36 1.69
CA LYS A 69 29.70 -2.99 1.76
C LYS A 69 28.86 -2.63 0.55
N LEU A 70 29.08 -3.26 -0.60
CA LEU A 70 28.36 -3.01 -1.84
C LEU A 70 27.18 -3.99 -1.96
N GLU A 71 25.97 -3.46 -2.12
CA GLU A 71 24.76 -4.27 -2.35
C GLU A 71 24.90 -5.15 -3.60
N ASP A 72 24.39 -6.38 -3.50
CA ASP A 72 24.42 -7.35 -4.59
C ASP A 72 23.78 -6.80 -5.89
N GLY A 73 24.44 -7.09 -7.01
CA GLY A 73 24.02 -6.65 -8.34
C GLY A 73 24.38 -5.21 -8.70
N LEU A 74 24.78 -4.33 -7.78
CA LEU A 74 25.22 -2.97 -8.13
C LEU A 74 26.46 -2.98 -9.03
N LEU A 75 27.37 -3.96 -8.82
CA LEU A 75 28.57 -4.08 -9.65
C LEU A 75 28.25 -4.30 -11.14
N SER A 76 27.08 -4.86 -11.47
CA SER A 76 26.66 -5.09 -12.87
C SER A 76 25.90 -3.94 -13.51
N ASP A 77 25.65 -2.83 -12.80
CA ASP A 77 24.93 -1.68 -13.32
C ASP A 77 25.87 -0.79 -14.17
N GLU A 78 25.96 -1.11 -15.47
CA GLU A 78 26.79 -0.38 -16.44
C GLU A 78 26.21 1.00 -16.81
N ASP A 79 24.89 1.17 -16.68
CA ASP A 79 24.18 2.41 -17.02
C ASP A 79 24.13 3.43 -15.86
N GLY A 80 24.67 3.07 -14.69
CA GLY A 80 24.62 3.87 -13.47
C GLY A 80 23.45 3.51 -12.56
N ALA A 81 23.64 3.71 -11.26
CA ALA A 81 22.62 3.52 -10.24
C ALA A 81 22.65 4.65 -9.22
N ARG A 82 21.46 5.12 -8.83
CA ARG A 82 21.28 6.05 -7.71
C ARG A 82 21.34 5.27 -6.40
N VAL A 83 22.32 5.58 -5.55
CA VAL A 83 22.61 4.84 -4.31
C VAL A 83 22.76 5.74 -3.11
N ILE A 84 22.37 5.22 -1.95
CA ILE A 84 22.72 5.76 -0.64
C ILE A 84 24.09 5.20 -0.26
N VAL A 85 25.02 6.10 0.01
CA VAL A 85 26.34 5.79 0.57
C VAL A 85 26.30 6.19 2.04
N GLU A 86 26.21 5.19 2.91
CA GLU A 86 26.26 5.39 4.36
C GLU A 86 27.71 5.51 4.82
N VAL A 87 27.98 6.48 5.68
CA VAL A 87 29.32 6.76 6.20
C VAL A 87 29.37 6.56 7.71
N THR A 88 30.57 6.37 8.25
CA THR A 88 30.78 6.04 9.67
C THR A 88 30.36 7.14 10.64
N ALA A 89 30.32 8.40 10.19
CA ALA A 89 29.84 9.54 10.98
C ALA A 89 29.42 10.70 10.06
N PRO A 90 28.57 11.63 10.53
CA PRO A 90 28.15 12.79 9.74
C PRO A 90 29.31 13.65 9.23
N ALA A 91 30.39 13.76 10.01
CA ALA A 91 31.59 14.51 9.63
C ALA A 91 32.32 13.92 8.41
N GLU A 92 32.11 12.64 8.10
CA GLU A 92 32.74 11.94 6.97
C GLU A 92 31.94 12.08 5.67
N ALA A 93 30.70 12.57 5.71
CA ALA A 93 29.85 12.72 4.53
C ALA A 93 30.47 13.68 3.49
N ALA A 94 30.98 14.83 3.92
CA ALA A 94 31.61 15.80 3.02
C ALA A 94 32.94 15.31 2.42
N PRO A 95 33.86 14.70 3.20
CA PRO A 95 35.04 14.06 2.64
C PRO A 95 34.73 12.94 1.63
N VAL A 96 33.79 12.04 1.92
CA VAL A 96 33.41 10.94 1.02
C VAL A 96 32.73 11.47 -0.24
N ALA A 97 31.91 12.52 -0.14
CA ALA A 97 31.36 13.21 -1.31
C ALA A 97 32.46 13.80 -2.21
N GLY A 98 33.53 14.32 -1.60
CA GLY A 98 34.71 14.79 -2.34
C GLY A 98 35.44 13.67 -3.08
N GLU A 99 35.55 12.47 -2.50
CA GLU A 99 36.10 11.29 -3.20
C GLU A 99 35.19 10.84 -4.34
N ALA A 100 33.86 10.80 -4.10
CA ALA A 100 32.90 10.45 -5.13
C ALA A 100 33.01 11.39 -6.34
N GLN A 101 33.15 12.71 -6.13
CA GLN A 101 33.35 13.69 -7.20
C GLN A 101 34.63 13.49 -8.03
N ASN A 102 35.62 12.75 -7.52
CA ASN A 102 36.86 12.44 -8.26
C ASN A 102 36.73 11.18 -9.13
N LEU A 103 35.65 10.41 -8.99
CA LEU A 103 35.37 9.25 -9.83
C LEU A 103 34.79 9.70 -11.18
N PRO A 104 35.11 9.00 -12.29
CA PRO A 104 34.90 9.52 -13.65
C PRO A 104 33.42 9.70 -14.06
N ASP A 105 32.51 8.94 -13.44
CA ASP A 105 31.09 8.85 -13.79
C ASP A 105 30.17 9.06 -12.58
N ALA A 106 30.71 9.49 -11.44
CA ALA A 106 29.94 9.68 -10.23
C ALA A 106 29.46 11.13 -10.04
N GLU A 107 28.18 11.27 -9.73
CA GLU A 107 27.54 12.53 -9.36
C GLU A 107 27.01 12.45 -7.93
N VAL A 108 27.37 13.41 -7.07
CA VAL A 108 26.78 13.54 -5.73
C VAL A 108 25.48 14.33 -5.86
N VAL A 109 24.35 13.63 -5.88
CA VAL A 109 23.01 14.23 -6.10
C VAL A 109 22.37 14.77 -4.82
N LEU A 110 22.77 14.24 -3.65
CA LEU A 110 22.30 14.74 -2.35
C LEU A 110 23.39 14.62 -1.28
N GLN A 111 23.60 15.70 -0.55
CA GLN A 111 24.49 15.73 0.62
C GLN A 111 23.78 16.50 1.75
N PRO A 112 22.94 15.82 2.54
CA PRO A 112 22.22 16.48 3.61
C PRO A 112 23.20 16.92 4.72
N PRO A 113 22.97 18.07 5.35
CA PRO A 113 23.80 18.50 6.48
C PRO A 113 23.55 17.57 7.68
N ASP A 114 24.61 17.33 8.47
CA ASP A 114 24.56 16.60 9.74
C ASP A 114 24.00 15.16 9.66
N THR A 115 23.97 14.54 8.48
CA THR A 115 23.58 13.14 8.27
C THR A 115 24.76 12.22 7.96
N SER A 116 24.68 10.97 8.38
CA SER A 116 25.68 9.92 8.07
C SER A 116 25.48 9.26 6.71
N PHE A 117 24.94 9.97 5.71
CA PHE A 117 24.85 9.46 4.36
C PHE A 117 24.91 10.56 3.31
N ILE A 118 25.29 10.17 2.10
CA ILE A 118 25.14 10.95 0.87
C ILE A 118 24.41 10.10 -0.17
N VAL A 119 23.89 10.73 -1.21
CA VAL A 119 23.35 10.03 -2.38
C VAL A 119 24.24 10.30 -3.58
N VAL A 120 24.62 9.23 -4.26
CA VAL A 120 25.50 9.25 -5.43
C VAL A 120 24.81 8.53 -6.57
N GLU A 121 24.92 9.06 -7.78
CA GLU A 121 24.61 8.33 -9.01
C GLU A 121 25.92 7.98 -9.70
N ALA A 122 26.21 6.70 -9.89
CA ALA A 122 27.44 6.22 -10.55
C ALA A 122 27.28 4.78 -11.06
N THR A 123 28.18 4.34 -11.94
CA THR A 123 28.29 2.96 -12.42
C THR A 123 28.78 2.01 -11.33
N GLY A 124 28.53 0.71 -11.52
CA GLY A 124 28.97 -0.33 -10.60
C GLY A 124 30.47 -0.32 -10.28
N GLU A 125 31.33 0.07 -11.24
CA GLU A 125 32.79 0.17 -11.03
C GLU A 125 33.15 1.31 -10.05
N SER A 126 32.58 2.50 -10.27
CA SER A 126 32.79 3.65 -9.38
C SER A 126 32.19 3.43 -7.99
N LEU A 127 31.03 2.78 -7.91
CA LEU A 127 30.42 2.42 -6.63
C LEU A 127 31.25 1.38 -5.85
N ALA A 128 31.83 0.40 -6.54
CA ALA A 128 32.76 -0.54 -5.92
C ALA A 128 34.02 0.16 -5.41
N ALA A 129 34.58 1.10 -6.17
CA ALA A 129 35.71 1.90 -5.73
C ALA A 129 35.37 2.74 -4.47
N LEU A 130 34.17 3.33 -4.42
CA LEU A 130 33.72 4.09 -3.27
C LEU A 130 33.51 3.19 -2.03
N ALA A 131 33.04 1.95 -2.21
CA ALA A 131 32.86 0.99 -1.14
C ALA A 131 34.18 0.59 -0.44
N GLU A 132 35.32 0.67 -1.13
CA GLU A 132 36.65 0.43 -0.54
C GLU A 132 37.10 1.53 0.45
N ASP A 133 36.45 2.70 0.45
CA ASP A 133 36.75 3.77 1.40
C ASP A 133 36.47 3.29 2.84
N PRO A 134 37.44 3.38 3.77
CA PRO A 134 37.24 2.95 5.16
C PRO A 134 36.17 3.75 5.92
N ARG A 135 35.81 4.94 5.44
CA ARG A 135 34.73 5.77 5.98
C ARG A 135 33.34 5.33 5.51
N VAL A 136 33.25 4.55 4.44
CA VAL A 136 31.98 4.04 3.93
C VAL A 136 31.59 2.77 4.68
N VAL A 137 30.35 2.75 5.17
CA VAL A 137 29.73 1.61 5.88
C VAL A 137 29.01 0.70 4.90
N SER A 138 28.24 1.29 3.98
CA SER A 138 27.52 0.54 2.95
C SER A 138 27.17 1.42 1.76
N VAL A 139 27.03 0.80 0.59
CA VAL A 139 26.58 1.37 -0.68
C VAL A 139 25.41 0.54 -1.18
N ARG A 140 24.21 1.12 -1.18
CA ARG A 140 22.95 0.42 -1.42
C ARG A 140 22.02 1.26 -2.28
N ARG A 141 21.17 0.61 -3.08
CA ARG A 141 20.23 1.33 -3.97
C ARG A 141 19.36 2.28 -3.17
N ASP A 142 19.17 3.49 -3.70
CA ASP A 142 18.18 4.41 -3.16
C ASP A 142 16.80 4.01 -3.68
N ARG A 143 16.16 3.12 -2.90
CA ARG A 143 14.90 2.45 -3.27
C ARG A 143 13.77 3.43 -3.45
N THR A 144 12.73 2.99 -4.15
CA THR A 144 11.54 3.77 -4.43
C THR A 144 10.32 3.17 -3.75
N TYR A 145 9.45 4.04 -3.26
CA TYR A 145 8.22 3.71 -2.55
C TYR A 145 7.06 4.44 -3.24
N SER A 146 5.91 3.77 -3.29
CA SER A 146 4.72 4.27 -4.00
C SER A 146 3.50 4.32 -3.10
N THR A 147 2.58 5.22 -3.41
CA THR A 147 1.20 5.20 -2.91
C THR A 147 0.36 4.30 -3.82
N THR A 148 -0.05 3.10 -3.39
CA THR A 148 -0.94 2.25 -4.20
C THR A 148 -2.39 2.42 -3.74
N ALA A 149 -3.01 3.58 -4.03
CA ALA A 149 -4.45 3.77 -3.81
C ALA A 149 -5.27 3.33 -5.03
N LEU A 150 -6.33 2.56 -4.81
CA LEU A 150 -7.31 2.22 -5.83
C LEU A 150 -8.44 3.25 -5.79
N SER A 151 -8.49 4.14 -6.79
CA SER A 151 -9.61 5.05 -6.97
C SER A 151 -10.87 4.28 -7.37
N THR A 152 -11.88 4.32 -6.50
CA THR A 152 -13.22 3.84 -6.79
C THR A 152 -14.06 5.06 -7.11
N GLY A 153 -14.26 5.35 -8.41
CA GLY A 153 -14.96 6.55 -8.86
C GLY A 153 -16.30 6.78 -8.14
N ALA A 154 -16.73 8.05 -8.10
CA ALA A 154 -17.85 8.56 -7.29
C ALA A 154 -19.15 7.75 -7.39
N LEU A 155 -19.30 6.76 -6.51
CA LEU A 155 -20.57 6.10 -6.22
C LEU A 155 -20.98 6.49 -4.80
N SER A 156 -21.90 7.46 -4.73
CA SER A 156 -22.85 7.72 -3.64
C SER A 156 -22.36 7.68 -2.17
N SER A 157 -22.00 8.86 -1.66
CA SER A 157 -22.27 9.42 -0.31
C SER A 157 -22.24 8.47 0.91
N THR A 158 -21.23 8.69 1.76
CA THR A 158 -21.11 8.40 3.20
C THR A 158 -20.51 7.05 3.61
N THR A 159 -19.18 6.98 3.74
CA THR A 159 -18.47 5.78 4.24
C THR A 159 -17.48 6.01 5.38
N LEU A 160 -16.98 7.25 5.59
CA LEU A 160 -16.10 7.53 6.72
C LEU A 160 -16.81 7.37 8.08
N ALA A 161 -18.04 7.88 8.22
CA ALA A 161 -18.79 7.73 9.46
C ALA A 161 -19.03 6.26 9.87
N PRO A 162 -19.47 5.36 8.97
CA PRO A 162 -19.48 3.92 9.24
C PRO A 162 -18.11 3.34 9.62
N ALA A 163 -17.03 3.76 8.98
CA ALA A 163 -15.68 3.33 9.33
C ALA A 163 -15.29 3.75 10.77
N LEU A 164 -15.57 5.01 11.14
CA LEU A 164 -15.35 5.54 12.50
C LEU A 164 -16.18 4.80 13.55
N GLN A 165 -17.43 4.49 13.24
CA GLN A 165 -18.31 3.69 14.10
C GLN A 165 -17.81 2.25 14.26
N GLY A 166 -17.37 1.64 13.16
CA GLY A 166 -16.83 0.28 13.13
C GLY A 166 -15.64 0.11 14.07
N ILE A 167 -14.77 1.13 14.17
CA ILE A 167 -13.62 1.15 15.09
C ILE A 167 -13.94 1.76 16.46
N GLY A 168 -15.17 2.22 16.70
CA GLY A 168 -15.58 2.84 17.96
C GLY A 168 -14.96 4.22 18.26
N ALA A 169 -14.46 4.93 17.25
CA ALA A 169 -13.92 6.29 17.43
C ALA A 169 -15.02 7.28 17.84
N ASP A 170 -16.25 7.10 17.33
CA ASP A 170 -17.44 7.87 17.72
C ASP A 170 -17.74 7.76 19.23
N ARG A 171 -17.56 6.55 19.81
CA ARG A 171 -17.71 6.31 21.24
C ARG A 171 -16.60 6.99 22.06
N ALA A 172 -15.36 6.98 21.57
CA ALA A 172 -14.26 7.71 22.20
C ALA A 172 -14.54 9.23 22.21
N HIS A 173 -15.01 9.77 21.09
CA HIS A 173 -15.38 11.18 20.97
C HIS A 173 -16.52 11.56 21.90
N ALA A 174 -17.55 10.72 22.01
CA ALA A 174 -18.67 10.92 22.93
C ALA A 174 -18.23 10.90 24.41
N ALA A 175 -17.14 10.20 24.72
CA ALA A 175 -16.50 10.22 26.03
C ALA A 175 -15.54 11.41 26.25
N GLY A 176 -15.42 12.31 25.27
CA GLY A 176 -14.58 13.50 25.34
C GLY A 176 -13.11 13.27 24.97
N ILE A 177 -12.75 12.07 24.51
CA ILE A 177 -11.38 11.73 24.11
C ILE A 177 -11.28 11.92 22.60
N ARG A 178 -10.44 12.86 22.17
CA ARG A 178 -10.43 13.38 20.79
C ARG A 178 -9.03 13.50 20.21
N GLY A 179 -7.98 13.19 20.95
CA GLY A 179 -6.57 13.38 20.60
C GLY A 179 -6.03 14.73 21.07
N GLU A 180 -6.64 15.37 22.06
CA GLU A 180 -6.30 16.73 22.48
C GLU A 180 -4.84 16.83 22.95
N GLY A 181 -4.11 17.82 22.42
CA GLY A 181 -2.70 18.06 22.74
C GLY A 181 -1.75 16.98 22.22
N ARG A 182 -2.19 16.19 21.24
CA ARG A 182 -1.39 15.20 20.50
C ARG A 182 -1.16 15.64 19.07
N THR A 183 -0.09 15.13 18.47
CA THR A 183 0.28 15.42 17.09
C THR A 183 0.54 14.12 16.35
N ILE A 184 0.04 14.04 15.12
CA ILE A 184 0.28 12.93 14.19
C ILE A 184 1.10 13.47 13.03
N ALA A 185 2.24 12.86 12.77
CA ALA A 185 3.02 13.16 11.57
C ALA A 185 2.48 12.36 10.39
N ILE A 186 2.15 13.04 9.29
CA ILE A 186 1.72 12.45 8.03
C ILE A 186 2.89 12.59 7.05
N ILE A 187 3.59 11.49 6.78
CA ILE A 187 4.68 11.44 5.80
C ILE A 187 4.10 10.91 4.48
N ASP A 188 3.82 11.82 3.53
CA ASP A 188 3.07 11.49 2.31
C ASP A 188 3.36 12.49 1.17
N THR A 189 2.44 12.64 0.21
CA THR A 189 2.53 13.47 -0.99
C THR A 189 2.36 14.98 -0.75
N GLY A 190 2.04 15.38 0.48
CA GLY A 190 1.70 16.75 0.87
C GLY A 190 0.29 16.83 1.48
N VAL A 191 -0.05 17.95 2.10
CA VAL A 191 -1.37 18.20 2.69
C VAL A 191 -1.85 19.60 2.30
N ASP A 192 -3.09 19.68 1.81
CA ASP A 192 -3.84 20.94 1.73
C ASP A 192 -4.22 21.35 3.17
N ALA A 193 -3.41 22.25 3.74
CA ALA A 193 -3.58 22.75 5.11
C ALA A 193 -4.75 23.73 5.25
N ASP A 194 -5.20 24.33 4.15
CA ASP A 194 -6.32 25.27 4.09
C ASP A 194 -7.66 24.56 3.85
N HIS A 195 -7.62 23.24 3.63
CA HIS A 195 -8.81 22.40 3.48
C HIS A 195 -9.76 22.59 4.70
N PRO A 196 -11.07 22.85 4.50
CA PRO A 196 -12.00 23.11 5.61
C PRO A 196 -12.08 21.99 6.68
N ALA A 197 -11.80 20.75 6.28
CA ALA A 197 -11.73 19.61 7.22
C ALA A 197 -10.44 19.53 8.04
N LEU A 198 -9.39 20.29 7.68
CA LEU A 198 -8.07 20.32 8.34
C LEU A 198 -7.69 21.72 8.84
N GLU A 199 -8.59 22.69 8.71
CA GLU A 199 -8.32 24.09 9.02
C GLU A 199 -7.79 24.25 10.45
N ASN A 200 -6.65 24.94 10.58
CA ASN A 200 -5.93 25.16 11.85
C ASN A 200 -5.42 23.88 12.55
N LYS A 201 -5.36 22.74 11.86
CA LYS A 201 -4.83 21.48 12.41
C LYS A 201 -3.41 21.19 11.97
N VAL A 202 -2.96 21.72 10.84
CA VAL A 202 -1.57 21.55 10.40
C VAL A 202 -0.67 22.54 11.15
N VAL A 203 0.18 22.03 12.05
CA VAL A 203 1.02 22.85 12.95
C VAL A 203 2.50 22.84 12.61
N ALA A 204 2.95 21.86 11.82
CA ALA A 204 4.32 21.74 11.34
C ALA A 204 4.32 21.23 9.90
N GLN A 205 5.25 21.73 9.09
CA GLN A 205 5.37 21.36 7.68
C GLN A 205 6.83 21.22 7.27
N ALA A 206 7.13 20.18 6.51
CA ALA A 206 8.43 19.94 5.90
C ALA A 206 8.27 19.23 4.55
N CYS A 207 9.31 19.30 3.72
CA CYS A 207 9.37 18.62 2.43
C CYS A 207 10.79 18.14 2.15
N PHE A 208 10.88 16.91 1.66
CA PHE A 208 12.11 16.26 1.22
C PHE A 208 11.80 15.54 -0.10
N SER A 209 12.29 16.06 -1.22
CA SER A 209 11.84 15.62 -2.55
C SER A 209 13.01 15.64 -3.52
N ALA A 210 13.33 14.53 -4.17
CA ALA A 210 14.47 14.44 -5.07
C ALA A 210 14.34 15.38 -6.29
N THR A 211 15.49 15.78 -6.83
CA THR A 211 15.59 16.76 -7.94
C THR A 211 16.43 16.24 -9.12
N ASP A 212 16.82 14.97 -9.07
CA ASP A 212 17.79 14.32 -9.93
C ASP A 212 17.17 13.09 -10.63
N GLY A 213 17.88 12.50 -11.61
CA GLY A 213 17.43 11.28 -12.29
C GLY A 213 16.08 11.39 -13.01
N GLY A 214 15.68 12.59 -13.46
CA GLY A 214 14.37 12.85 -14.06
C GLY A 214 13.27 13.24 -13.06
N ALA A 215 13.52 13.08 -11.76
CA ALA A 215 12.62 13.50 -10.70
C ALA A 215 12.57 15.03 -10.57
N ARG A 216 11.37 15.55 -10.35
CA ARG A 216 11.11 16.95 -10.05
C ARG A 216 10.61 17.07 -8.63
N SER A 217 11.21 18.00 -7.89
CA SER A 217 10.80 18.25 -6.51
C SER A 217 9.36 18.76 -6.46
N LEU A 218 8.61 18.22 -5.50
CA LEU A 218 7.30 18.69 -5.09
C LEU A 218 7.36 19.69 -3.94
N CYS A 219 8.56 20.04 -3.45
CA CYS A 219 8.70 21.14 -2.51
C CYS A 219 8.31 22.47 -3.21
N PRO A 220 7.56 23.37 -2.56
CA PRO A 220 7.16 24.65 -3.16
C PRO A 220 8.33 25.50 -3.65
N ASN A 221 9.49 25.42 -2.99
CA ASN A 221 10.72 26.11 -3.38
C ASN A 221 11.48 25.42 -4.53
N GLN A 222 10.99 24.27 -5.03
CA GLN A 222 11.59 23.44 -6.09
C GLN A 222 12.99 22.92 -5.80
N ARG A 223 13.38 22.88 -4.51
CA ARG A 223 14.66 22.32 -4.06
C ARG A 223 14.45 20.93 -3.47
N SER A 224 15.56 20.27 -3.14
CA SER A 224 15.51 18.95 -2.54
C SER A 224 14.88 18.92 -1.14
N SER A 225 14.80 20.08 -0.48
CA SER A 225 14.11 20.21 0.79
C SER A 225 13.56 21.62 1.04
N GLN A 226 12.55 21.68 1.90
CA GLN A 226 11.99 22.90 2.46
C GLN A 226 11.39 22.62 3.84
N GLU A 227 11.61 23.51 4.81
CA GLU A 227 11.00 23.39 6.14
C GLU A 227 10.25 24.68 6.51
N GLY A 228 9.23 24.52 7.36
CA GLY A 228 8.38 25.60 7.85
C GLY A 228 7.04 25.71 7.11
N PRO A 229 6.20 26.69 7.47
CA PRO A 229 4.85 26.83 6.93
C PRO A 229 4.82 26.84 5.39
N GLY A 230 3.85 26.13 4.81
CA GLY A 230 3.68 25.95 3.38
C GLY A 230 4.60 24.91 2.74
N SER A 231 5.58 24.34 3.45
CA SER A 231 6.56 23.43 2.83
C SER A 231 5.96 22.14 2.29
N ALA A 232 4.85 21.68 2.87
CA ALA A 232 4.15 20.46 2.46
C ALA A 232 2.85 20.74 1.69
N ASP A 233 2.70 21.92 1.09
CA ASP A 233 1.49 22.33 0.38
C ASP A 233 1.20 21.43 -0.84
N ALA A 234 0.04 20.77 -0.83
CA ALA A 234 -0.42 19.88 -1.88
C ALA A 234 -1.11 20.61 -3.06
N GLU A 235 -1.33 21.91 -2.97
CA GLU A 235 -1.99 22.71 -4.01
C GLU A 235 -1.00 23.44 -4.95
N THR A 236 0.30 23.16 -4.80
CA THR A 236 1.31 23.81 -5.63
C THR A 236 1.17 23.42 -7.12
N PRO A 237 1.63 24.27 -8.06
CA PRO A 237 1.65 23.91 -9.48
C PRO A 237 2.45 22.64 -9.80
N ALA A 238 3.41 22.25 -8.96
CA ALA A 238 4.18 21.03 -9.13
C ALA A 238 3.32 19.77 -8.94
N CYS A 239 2.33 19.87 -8.05
CA CYS A 239 1.34 18.82 -7.78
C CYS A 239 0.26 18.68 -8.85
N VAL A 240 0.14 19.61 -9.80
CA VAL A 240 -0.93 19.60 -10.81
C VAL A 240 -0.41 19.13 -12.17
N HIS A 241 -1.11 18.19 -12.78
CA HIS A 241 -0.90 17.75 -14.17
C HIS A 241 -2.24 17.57 -14.88
N ASP A 242 -2.42 18.23 -16.03
CA ASP A 242 -3.65 18.16 -16.85
C ASP A 242 -4.93 18.37 -16.02
N ASP A 243 -4.92 19.39 -15.16
CA ASP A 243 -6.00 19.76 -14.22
C ASP A 243 -6.31 18.69 -13.15
N VAL A 244 -5.47 17.67 -13.01
CA VAL A 244 -5.53 16.67 -11.93
C VAL A 244 -4.47 16.98 -10.88
N ASN A 245 -4.87 17.03 -9.60
CA ASN A 245 -3.94 17.11 -8.49
C ASN A 245 -3.40 15.69 -8.20
N LEU A 246 -2.09 15.51 -8.35
CA LEU A 246 -1.38 14.24 -8.11
C LEU A 246 -1.03 14.04 -6.63
N CYS A 247 -1.00 15.11 -5.84
CA CYS A 247 -0.64 15.12 -4.42
C CYS A 247 -1.87 14.99 -3.50
N ASP A 248 -2.94 14.36 -3.97
CA ASP A 248 -4.19 14.29 -3.24
C ASP A 248 -4.21 13.24 -2.13
N HIS A 249 -3.39 12.20 -2.29
CA HIS A 249 -3.27 11.08 -1.35
C HIS A 249 -2.94 11.54 0.08
N GLY A 250 -2.01 12.47 0.26
CA GLY A 250 -1.57 12.92 1.57
C GLY A 250 -2.64 13.71 2.33
N THR A 251 -3.41 14.54 1.61
CA THR A 251 -4.58 15.24 2.17
C THR A 251 -5.66 14.24 2.57
N HIS A 252 -5.85 13.16 1.78
CA HIS A 252 -6.83 12.12 2.06
C HIS A 252 -6.52 11.36 3.35
N VAL A 253 -5.28 10.90 3.52
CA VAL A 253 -4.86 10.18 4.74
C VAL A 253 -4.81 11.11 5.95
N ALA A 254 -4.42 12.38 5.79
CA ALA A 254 -4.49 13.38 6.86
C ALA A 254 -5.94 13.61 7.32
N GLY A 255 -6.89 13.68 6.39
CA GLY A 255 -8.32 13.78 6.68
C GLY A 255 -8.86 12.60 7.49
N ILE A 256 -8.41 11.37 7.20
CA ILE A 256 -8.82 10.18 7.96
C ILE A 256 -8.24 10.22 9.38
N ALA A 257 -6.95 10.53 9.52
CA ALA A 257 -6.29 10.63 10.82
C ALA A 257 -6.97 11.70 11.70
N HIS A 258 -7.26 12.86 11.12
CA HIS A 258 -7.99 13.93 11.78
C HIS A 258 -9.43 13.52 12.13
N ALA A 259 -10.12 12.78 11.27
CA ALA A 259 -11.48 12.31 11.58
C ALA A 259 -11.50 11.30 12.74
N VAL A 260 -10.48 10.46 12.89
CA VAL A 260 -10.33 9.58 14.06
C VAL A 260 -9.93 10.36 15.32
N ALA A 261 -9.01 11.31 15.21
CA ALA A 261 -8.53 12.12 16.33
C ALA A 261 -8.71 13.63 16.05
N PRO A 262 -9.93 14.17 16.13
CA PRO A 262 -10.23 15.55 15.72
C PRO A 262 -9.62 16.63 16.63
N GLY A 263 -9.22 16.27 17.84
CA GLY A 263 -8.46 17.10 18.76
C GLY A 263 -6.96 17.14 18.47
N ALA A 264 -6.42 16.16 17.72
CA ALA A 264 -5.01 16.10 17.41
C ALA A 264 -4.60 17.10 16.31
N ASP A 265 -3.38 17.58 16.43
CA ASP A 265 -2.69 18.36 15.41
C ASP A 265 -2.01 17.44 14.39
N ILE A 266 -1.69 18.00 13.22
CA ILE A 266 -1.04 17.33 12.11
C ILE A 266 0.32 17.99 11.85
N ALA A 267 1.37 17.17 11.76
CA ALA A 267 2.63 17.56 11.15
C ALA A 267 2.67 16.98 9.72
N ALA A 268 2.59 17.81 8.70
CA ALA A 268 2.57 17.35 7.31
C ALA A 268 3.98 17.33 6.72
N ILE A 269 4.46 16.17 6.29
CA ILE A 269 5.78 15.99 5.71
C ILE A 269 5.64 15.40 4.30
N GLN A 270 6.08 16.18 3.31
CA GLN A 270 6.07 15.80 1.90
C GLN A 270 7.34 15.00 1.58
N VAL A 271 7.21 13.81 0.97
CA VAL A 271 8.38 12.96 0.61
C VAL A 271 8.44 12.49 -0.85
N PHE A 272 7.43 12.81 -1.64
CA PHE A 272 7.32 12.34 -3.02
C PHE A 272 7.99 13.30 -3.99
N SER A 273 8.52 12.75 -5.06
CA SER A 273 9.03 13.50 -6.21
C SER A 273 8.19 13.14 -7.42
N ARG A 274 8.03 14.08 -8.35
CA ARG A 274 7.25 13.86 -9.57
C ARG A 274 8.18 13.49 -10.71
N ASP A 275 7.92 12.36 -11.34
CA ASP A 275 8.57 11.98 -12.59
C ASP A 275 7.52 12.05 -13.71
N ASP A 276 7.78 12.90 -14.71
CA ASP A 276 6.90 13.07 -15.88
C ASP A 276 7.10 11.98 -16.95
N ASP A 277 8.10 11.12 -16.76
CA ASP A 277 8.47 10.07 -17.69
C ASP A 277 8.84 8.75 -17.00
N CYS A 278 8.12 8.42 -15.93
CA CYS A 278 8.28 7.15 -15.21
C CYS A 278 7.90 5.90 -16.03
N GLY A 279 7.47 6.06 -17.30
CA GLY A 279 7.01 5.00 -18.19
C GLY A 279 8.07 4.40 -19.13
N GLY A 280 9.33 4.86 -19.06
CA GLY A 280 10.40 4.50 -20.01
C GLY A 280 10.23 5.16 -21.39
N ASP A 281 10.87 4.62 -22.45
CA ASP A 281 11.02 5.18 -23.83
C ASP A 281 9.73 5.50 -24.64
N GLY A 282 8.61 5.77 -23.97
CA GLY A 282 7.31 6.14 -24.52
C GLY A 282 6.80 7.52 -24.11
N GLY A 283 7.38 8.22 -23.12
CA GLY A 283 7.04 9.62 -22.81
C GLY A 283 5.61 9.85 -22.31
N GLY A 284 5.44 10.24 -21.04
CA GLY A 284 4.23 10.94 -20.59
C GLY A 284 3.25 10.18 -19.71
N VAL A 285 3.73 9.17 -18.95
CA VAL A 285 3.05 8.76 -17.71
C VAL A 285 3.72 9.53 -16.59
N VAL A 286 2.91 10.15 -15.73
CA VAL A 286 3.42 10.91 -14.59
C VAL A 286 3.19 10.11 -13.33
N CYS A 287 4.27 9.89 -12.58
CA CYS A 287 4.26 9.15 -11.33
C CYS A 287 4.75 10.03 -10.20
N LEU A 288 4.26 9.72 -9.00
CA LEU A 288 4.86 10.18 -7.77
C LEU A 288 5.66 9.04 -7.14
N THR A 289 6.90 9.34 -6.78
CA THR A 289 7.84 8.38 -6.20
C THR A 289 8.50 8.98 -4.96
N ALA A 290 8.42 8.29 -3.83
CA ALA A 290 9.22 8.63 -2.66
C ALA A 290 10.54 7.85 -2.73
N TYR A 291 11.66 8.54 -2.68
CA TYR A 291 12.97 7.90 -2.59
C TYR A 291 13.29 7.58 -1.14
N GLU A 292 14.02 6.49 -0.91
CA GLU A 292 14.43 6.06 0.41
C GLU A 292 15.17 7.17 1.15
N SER A 293 16.09 7.88 0.49
CA SER A 293 16.78 9.04 1.08
C SER A 293 15.83 10.13 1.56
N SER A 294 14.73 10.38 0.85
CA SER A 294 13.71 11.37 1.26
C SER A 294 12.95 10.92 2.50
N LEU A 295 12.63 9.63 2.59
CA LEU A 295 12.03 9.02 3.79
C LEU A 295 13.00 9.04 4.98
N LEU A 296 14.28 8.75 4.77
CA LEU A 296 15.30 8.82 5.83
C LEU A 296 15.40 10.23 6.43
N LEU A 297 15.39 11.26 5.58
CA LEU A 297 15.38 12.66 6.02
C LEU A 297 14.08 13.03 6.74
N ALA A 298 12.93 12.58 6.24
CA ALA A 298 11.65 12.81 6.88
C ALA A 298 11.57 12.18 8.28
N LEU A 299 12.06 10.95 8.45
CA LEU A 299 12.08 10.28 9.75
C LEU A 299 13.04 10.96 10.73
N ASP A 300 14.21 11.42 10.28
CA ASP A 300 15.11 12.24 11.10
C ASP A 300 14.46 13.57 11.50
N HIS A 301 13.78 14.23 10.57
CA HIS A 301 13.04 15.47 10.83
C HIS A 301 11.95 15.25 11.88
N VAL A 302 11.17 14.16 11.79
CA VAL A 302 10.18 13.81 12.81
C VAL A 302 10.85 13.53 14.16
N ALA A 303 11.97 12.83 14.17
CA ALA A 303 12.71 12.53 15.40
C ALA A 303 13.20 13.81 16.09
N ALA A 304 13.62 14.82 15.32
CA ALA A 304 13.97 16.15 15.82
C ALA A 304 12.71 16.94 16.25
N LEU A 305 11.64 16.90 15.47
CA LEU A 305 10.37 17.56 15.78
C LEU A 305 9.81 17.09 17.12
N LYS A 306 9.89 15.79 17.42
CA LYS A 306 9.48 15.18 18.70
C LYS A 306 10.15 15.84 19.90
N ASP A 307 11.40 16.30 19.78
CA ASP A 307 12.12 16.96 20.87
C ASP A 307 11.51 18.33 21.22
N SER A 308 10.93 19.02 20.23
CA SER A 308 10.20 20.28 20.40
C SER A 308 8.68 20.10 20.57
N THR A 309 8.15 18.93 20.21
CA THR A 309 6.72 18.60 20.23
C THR A 309 6.51 17.29 20.99
N PRO A 310 6.54 17.30 22.34
CA PRO A 310 6.40 16.08 23.15
C PRO A 310 5.08 15.33 22.90
N GLY A 311 4.04 16.01 22.41
CA GLY A 311 2.76 15.42 22.02
C GLY A 311 2.75 14.68 20.68
N LEU A 312 3.86 14.66 19.92
CA LEU A 312 3.97 13.85 18.71
C LEU A 312 4.02 12.38 19.10
N VAL A 313 2.99 11.61 18.75
CA VAL A 313 2.78 10.24 19.26
C VAL A 313 2.70 9.19 18.16
N ALA A 314 2.44 9.61 16.92
CA ALA A 314 2.35 8.70 15.80
C ALA A 314 2.91 9.32 14.52
N VAL A 315 3.43 8.45 13.65
CA VAL A 315 3.78 8.71 12.26
C VAL A 315 2.91 7.80 11.40
N ASN A 316 2.27 8.36 10.39
CA ASN A 316 1.54 7.63 9.36
C ASN A 316 2.40 7.54 8.09
N LEU A 317 2.68 6.31 7.65
CA LEU A 317 3.36 5.98 6.39
C LEU A 317 2.41 5.16 5.52
N SER A 318 1.57 5.85 4.76
CA SER A 318 0.59 5.24 3.84
C SER A 318 1.22 4.92 2.47
N LEU A 319 2.45 4.40 2.50
CA LEU A 319 3.30 4.10 1.35
C LEU A 319 4.06 2.81 1.62
N GLY A 320 4.55 2.17 0.56
CA GLY A 320 5.34 0.95 0.70
C GLY A 320 6.15 0.58 -0.54
N GLY A 321 7.09 -0.34 -0.35
CA GLY A 321 7.94 -0.89 -1.39
C GLY A 321 8.48 -2.27 -1.04
N GLY A 322 8.70 -3.11 -2.06
CA GLY A 322 9.09 -4.51 -1.87
C GLY A 322 7.97 -5.39 -1.29
N LEU A 323 8.23 -6.69 -1.16
CA LEU A 323 7.32 -7.67 -0.58
C LEU A 323 8.12 -8.69 0.24
N PHE A 324 7.77 -8.82 1.52
CA PHE A 324 8.47 -9.68 2.48
C PHE A 324 7.44 -10.57 3.18
N ASP A 325 7.64 -11.88 3.16
CA ASP A 325 6.72 -12.89 3.71
C ASP A 325 6.76 -12.98 5.25
N GLY A 326 7.57 -12.14 5.89
CA GLY A 326 7.68 -11.98 7.33
C GLY A 326 8.40 -10.68 7.68
N ALA A 327 8.94 -10.63 8.91
CA ALA A 327 9.73 -9.48 9.36
C ALA A 327 10.97 -9.30 8.47
N CYS A 328 11.25 -8.06 8.07
CA CYS A 328 12.38 -7.71 7.21
C CYS A 328 13.55 -7.06 7.98
N ASP A 329 13.62 -7.28 9.30
CA ASP A 329 14.60 -6.63 10.19
C ASP A 329 16.06 -7.00 9.87
N ASP A 330 16.27 -8.18 9.28
CA ASP A 330 17.58 -8.73 8.93
C ASP A 330 17.99 -8.44 7.48
N VAL A 331 17.19 -7.67 6.73
CA VAL A 331 17.52 -7.27 5.35
C VAL A 331 18.55 -6.14 5.41
N PRO A 332 19.84 -6.38 5.05
CA PRO A 332 20.90 -5.40 5.26
C PRO A 332 20.64 -4.09 4.53
N GLU A 333 20.02 -4.17 3.36
CA GLU A 333 19.73 -3.01 2.54
C GLU A 333 18.62 -2.12 3.09
N LEU A 334 17.88 -2.58 4.10
CA LEU A 334 16.82 -1.80 4.78
C LEU A 334 17.25 -1.33 6.17
N ARG A 335 18.46 -1.66 6.62
CA ARG A 335 18.96 -1.40 7.99
C ARG A 335 18.79 0.06 8.42
N ALA A 336 19.18 1.02 7.59
CA ALA A 336 19.12 2.44 7.97
C ALA A 336 17.67 2.95 8.14
N MET A 337 16.72 2.41 7.37
CA MET A 337 15.30 2.73 7.55
C MET A 337 14.79 2.12 8.86
N ARG A 338 15.10 0.84 9.10
CA ARG A 338 14.75 0.13 10.34
C ARG A 338 15.25 0.89 11.58
N GLU A 339 16.51 1.30 11.59
CA GLU A 339 17.12 2.04 12.71
C GLU A 339 16.38 3.36 13.02
N LYS A 340 15.87 4.07 12.00
CA LYS A 340 15.06 5.29 12.19
C LYS A 340 13.67 4.99 12.73
N VAL A 341 13.05 3.91 12.25
CA VAL A 341 11.77 3.42 12.77
C VAL A 341 11.90 3.05 14.26
N ASP A 342 12.95 2.30 14.61
CA ASP A 342 13.24 1.90 15.99
C ASP A 342 13.55 3.11 16.88
N ALA A 343 14.30 4.09 16.37
CA ALA A 343 14.62 5.32 17.11
C ALA A 343 13.36 6.14 17.43
N LEU A 344 12.41 6.26 16.50
CA LEU A 344 11.13 6.91 16.73
C LEU A 344 10.30 6.15 17.77
N ARG A 345 10.21 4.82 17.64
CA ARG A 345 9.52 3.97 18.61
C ARG A 345 10.10 4.12 20.01
N ALA A 346 11.44 4.13 20.14
CA ALA A 346 12.14 4.36 21.40
C ALA A 346 11.90 5.76 21.99
N LYS A 347 11.63 6.76 21.13
CA LYS A 347 11.18 8.11 21.54
C LYS A 347 9.69 8.19 21.91
N GLY A 348 8.98 7.05 21.91
CA GLY A 348 7.56 6.99 22.23
C GLY A 348 6.64 7.39 21.07
N VAL A 349 7.12 7.27 19.82
CA VAL A 349 6.34 7.57 18.62
C VAL A 349 6.02 6.27 17.89
N ALA A 350 4.73 5.95 17.74
CA ALA A 350 4.31 4.80 16.94
C ALA A 350 4.51 5.06 15.45
N VAL A 351 5.30 4.22 14.76
CA VAL A 351 5.45 4.30 13.31
C VAL A 351 4.44 3.36 12.67
N VAL A 352 3.35 3.91 12.16
CA VAL A 352 2.22 3.16 11.60
C VAL A 352 2.35 3.10 10.08
N ALA A 353 2.44 1.90 9.51
CA ALA A 353 2.75 1.69 8.09
C ALA A 353 1.72 0.78 7.40
N ALA A 354 1.43 1.10 6.14
CA ALA A 354 0.56 0.28 5.29
C ALA A 354 1.21 -1.09 4.98
N ALA A 355 0.42 -2.17 5.02
CA ALA A 355 0.92 -3.51 4.69
C ALA A 355 1.20 -3.69 3.17
N GLY A 356 0.50 -2.96 2.30
CA GLY A 356 0.57 -3.08 0.84
C GLY A 356 -0.71 -3.68 0.21
N ASN A 357 -0.80 -3.61 -1.11
CA ASN A 357 -2.04 -3.85 -1.89
C ASN A 357 -1.87 -4.90 -3.01
N GLU A 358 -1.04 -5.93 -2.76
CA GLU A 358 -0.62 -6.93 -3.75
C GLU A 358 -1.24 -8.33 -3.51
N SER A 359 -2.18 -8.48 -2.59
CA SER A 359 -2.71 -9.78 -2.12
C SER A 359 -1.64 -10.69 -1.50
N PHE A 360 -0.55 -10.12 -1.01
CA PHE A 360 0.64 -10.86 -0.62
C PHE A 360 0.56 -11.34 0.84
N PRO A 361 0.96 -12.59 1.14
CA PRO A 361 1.01 -13.12 2.50
C PRO A 361 2.25 -12.58 3.25
N GLY A 362 2.23 -11.29 3.59
CA GLY A 362 3.35 -10.56 4.18
C GLY A 362 3.09 -9.05 4.17
N ALA A 363 4.16 -8.25 4.10
CA ALA A 363 4.06 -6.79 3.98
C ALA A 363 5.22 -6.20 3.17
N GLY A 364 5.04 -4.99 2.64
CA GLY A 364 6.13 -4.18 2.09
C GLY A 364 6.85 -3.37 3.17
N ALA A 365 8.07 -2.90 2.89
CA ALA A 365 8.76 -1.94 3.76
C ALA A 365 8.09 -0.55 3.65
N PRO A 366 7.94 0.21 4.75
CA PRO A 366 8.43 -0.07 6.10
C PRO A 366 7.51 -0.95 6.97
N GLY A 367 6.33 -1.35 6.48
CA GLY A 367 5.40 -2.23 7.21
C GLY A 367 5.90 -3.65 7.46
N CYS A 368 7.05 -4.07 6.94
CA CYS A 368 7.64 -5.36 7.28
C CYS A 368 8.59 -5.29 8.50
N PHE A 369 8.90 -4.10 9.04
CA PHE A 369 9.76 -3.99 10.22
C PHE A 369 9.00 -4.35 11.49
N SER A 370 9.60 -5.13 12.39
CA SER A 370 8.99 -5.41 13.71
C SER A 370 8.82 -4.16 14.57
N GLY A 371 9.63 -3.12 14.30
CA GLY A 371 9.51 -1.80 14.91
C GLY A 371 8.32 -0.98 14.41
N ALA A 372 7.73 -1.31 13.25
CA ALA A 372 6.53 -0.65 12.74
C ALA A 372 5.25 -1.22 13.37
N VAL A 373 4.14 -0.50 13.18
CA VAL A 373 2.78 -1.00 13.38
C VAL A 373 2.16 -1.22 12.02
N THR A 374 1.97 -2.48 11.65
CA THR A 374 1.65 -2.89 10.29
C THR A 374 0.15 -3.07 10.10
N VAL A 375 -0.41 -2.31 9.15
CA VAL A 375 -1.86 -2.17 9.00
C VAL A 375 -2.35 -2.73 7.67
N GLY A 376 -3.18 -3.77 7.75
CA GLY A 376 -3.95 -4.29 6.63
C GLY A 376 -5.33 -3.62 6.50
N ALA A 377 -6.04 -3.91 5.41
CA ALA A 377 -7.36 -3.35 5.15
C ALA A 377 -8.50 -4.34 5.36
N THR A 378 -9.64 -3.85 5.84
CA THR A 378 -10.94 -4.53 5.80
C THR A 378 -12.02 -3.64 5.19
N GLY A 379 -13.07 -4.27 4.66
CA GLY A 379 -14.32 -3.60 4.31
C GLY A 379 -15.23 -3.37 5.52
N GLY A 380 -16.34 -2.65 5.29
CA GLY A 380 -17.35 -2.39 6.34
C GLY A 380 -18.07 -3.65 6.85
N ASP A 381 -17.90 -4.78 6.16
CA ASP A 381 -18.37 -6.11 6.55
C ASP A 381 -17.26 -6.96 7.21
N ASP A 382 -16.13 -6.35 7.58
CA ASP A 382 -14.92 -6.99 8.12
C ASP A 382 -14.31 -8.06 7.18
N ARG A 383 -14.63 -8.03 5.87
CA ARG A 383 -13.93 -8.86 4.87
C ARG A 383 -12.58 -8.25 4.51
N ILE A 384 -11.56 -9.09 4.39
CA ILE A 384 -10.26 -8.70 3.84
C ILE A 384 -10.43 -8.57 2.31
N PRO A 385 -10.22 -7.39 1.70
CA PRO A 385 -10.33 -7.23 0.27
C PRO A 385 -9.20 -7.98 -0.45
N GLU A 386 -9.46 -8.47 -1.66
CA GLU A 386 -8.53 -9.36 -2.39
C GLU A 386 -7.17 -8.74 -2.71
N TRP A 387 -7.03 -7.43 -2.58
CA TRP A 387 -5.77 -6.72 -2.78
C TRP A 387 -4.99 -6.53 -1.47
N SER A 388 -5.60 -6.60 -0.29
CA SER A 388 -4.87 -6.33 0.95
C SER A 388 -3.79 -7.38 1.17
N ASN A 389 -2.56 -6.92 1.44
CA ASN A 389 -1.57 -7.78 2.05
C ASN A 389 -2.06 -8.22 3.45
N HIS A 390 -1.64 -9.41 3.85
CA HIS A 390 -2.18 -10.10 5.02
C HIS A 390 -1.16 -11.10 5.57
N GLY A 391 -1.30 -11.52 6.83
CA GLY A 391 -0.46 -12.57 7.40
C GLY A 391 0.05 -12.21 8.79
N PRO A 392 0.88 -13.08 9.40
CA PRO A 392 1.36 -12.92 10.77
C PRO A 392 2.20 -11.67 11.02
N VAL A 393 2.70 -11.01 9.97
CA VAL A 393 3.46 -9.74 10.08
C VAL A 393 2.56 -8.53 10.34
N LEU A 394 1.24 -8.64 10.15
CA LEU A 394 0.30 -7.55 10.45
C LEU A 394 -0.04 -7.50 11.94
N ASP A 395 0.00 -6.30 12.51
CA ASP A 395 -0.46 -6.05 13.87
C ASP A 395 -1.98 -5.83 13.93
N LEU A 396 -2.52 -5.08 12.97
CA LEU A 396 -3.91 -4.66 12.96
C LEU A 396 -4.51 -4.66 11.55
N PHE A 397 -5.80 -4.93 11.48
CA PHE A 397 -6.65 -4.48 10.38
C PHE A 397 -7.34 -3.17 10.74
N ALA A 398 -7.63 -2.33 9.75
CA ALA A 398 -8.54 -1.20 9.89
C ALA A 398 -9.33 -0.95 8.60
N PRO A 399 -10.45 -0.19 8.65
CA PRO A 399 -11.25 0.09 7.47
C PRO A 399 -10.43 0.74 6.35
N GLY A 400 -10.47 0.14 5.16
CA GLY A 400 -9.70 0.61 4.00
C GLY A 400 -10.41 0.43 2.66
N VAL A 401 -11.70 0.08 2.66
CA VAL A 401 -12.51 -0.06 1.44
C VAL A 401 -13.52 1.07 1.38
N GLU A 402 -13.56 1.75 0.23
CA GLU A 402 -14.47 2.84 -0.07
C GLU A 402 -14.45 3.95 0.99
N ILE A 403 -13.29 4.46 1.39
CA ILE A 403 -13.16 5.50 2.43
C ILE A 403 -13.25 6.90 1.81
N ASP A 404 -14.30 7.66 2.17
CA ASP A 404 -14.48 9.08 1.80
C ASP A 404 -13.63 10.00 2.69
N SER A 405 -12.77 10.84 2.13
CA SER A 405 -11.94 11.78 2.88
C SER A 405 -11.54 12.99 2.05
N ALA A 406 -10.95 13.98 2.71
CA ALA A 406 -10.48 15.24 2.13
C ALA A 406 -9.54 15.04 0.93
N VAL A 407 -9.63 15.89 -0.07
CA VAL A 407 -8.65 16.01 -1.16
C VAL A 407 -8.39 17.50 -1.43
N PRO A 408 -7.24 17.87 -2.01
CA PRO A 408 -6.89 19.27 -2.23
C PRO A 408 -7.96 20.05 -2.98
N GLY A 409 -8.12 21.33 -2.65
CA GLY A 409 -9.11 22.22 -3.24
C GLY A 409 -10.47 22.20 -2.52
N GLY A 410 -10.50 21.72 -1.27
CA GLY A 410 -11.67 21.73 -0.39
C GLY A 410 -12.72 20.65 -0.64
N GLY A 411 -12.41 19.64 -1.48
CA GLY A 411 -13.31 18.55 -1.85
C GLY A 411 -13.11 17.27 -1.05
N THR A 412 -13.90 16.24 -1.35
CA THR A 412 -13.65 14.88 -0.85
C THR A 412 -13.63 13.87 -1.99
N GLN A 413 -12.95 12.74 -1.77
CA GLN A 413 -12.97 11.61 -2.70
C GLN A 413 -12.97 10.27 -1.94
N VAL A 414 -13.43 9.22 -2.62
CA VAL A 414 -13.52 7.86 -2.08
C VAL A 414 -12.35 7.01 -2.58
N TYR A 415 -11.51 6.56 -1.64
CA TYR A 415 -10.35 5.70 -1.93
C TYR A 415 -10.40 4.37 -1.20
N SER A 416 -9.79 3.36 -1.82
CA SER A 416 -9.56 2.05 -1.21
C SER A 416 -8.07 1.71 -1.21
N GLY A 417 -7.58 1.20 -0.10
CA GLY A 417 -6.20 0.78 0.07
C GLY A 417 -5.82 0.61 1.54
N THR A 418 -4.76 -0.15 1.80
CA THR A 418 -4.12 -0.17 3.13
C THR A 418 -3.66 1.22 3.55
N SER A 419 -3.33 2.09 2.59
CA SER A 419 -3.09 3.52 2.79
C SER A 419 -4.21 4.26 3.52
N MET A 420 -5.47 3.86 3.36
CA MET A 420 -6.62 4.44 4.07
C MET A 420 -6.85 3.78 5.43
N SER A 421 -6.42 2.54 5.62
CA SER A 421 -6.45 1.83 6.91
C SER A 421 -5.43 2.39 7.90
N THR A 422 -4.20 2.63 7.45
CA THR A 422 -3.09 3.16 8.27
C THR A 422 -3.45 4.41 9.11
N PRO A 423 -4.06 5.47 8.54
CA PRO A 423 -4.38 6.68 9.29
C PRO A 423 -5.47 6.47 10.34
N HIS A 424 -6.31 5.43 10.22
CA HIS A 424 -7.24 5.09 11.30
C HIS A 424 -6.48 4.64 12.56
N VAL A 425 -5.43 3.83 12.38
CA VAL A 425 -4.58 3.35 13.48
C VAL A 425 -3.71 4.48 14.03
N ALA A 426 -3.13 5.33 13.18
CA ALA A 426 -2.38 6.51 13.63
C ALA A 426 -3.24 7.47 14.47
N GLY A 427 -4.48 7.72 14.04
CA GLY A 427 -5.45 8.46 14.84
C GLY A 427 -5.79 7.77 16.17
N ALA A 428 -5.94 6.44 16.18
CA ALA A 428 -6.18 5.69 17.39
C ALA A 428 -5.04 5.82 18.41
N PHE A 429 -3.77 5.85 17.98
CA PHE A 429 -2.64 6.13 18.88
C PHE A 429 -2.76 7.49 19.56
N ALA A 430 -3.22 8.53 18.86
CA ALA A 430 -3.46 9.84 19.46
C ALA A 430 -4.59 9.82 20.51
N LEU A 431 -5.69 9.10 20.25
CA LEU A 431 -6.75 8.92 21.25
C LEU A 431 -6.26 8.12 22.47
N MET A 432 -5.47 7.07 22.22
CA MET A 432 -4.93 6.19 23.26
C MET A 432 -3.91 6.89 24.15
N ASP A 433 -3.03 7.72 23.60
CA ASP A 433 -2.07 8.49 24.38
C ASP A 433 -2.71 9.70 25.11
N GLU A 434 -3.81 10.27 24.60
CA GLU A 434 -4.61 11.20 25.41
C GLU A 434 -5.16 10.47 26.66
N LYS A 435 -5.69 9.27 26.47
CA LYS A 435 -6.28 8.45 27.54
C LYS A 435 -5.24 7.90 28.52
N SER A 436 -4.07 7.51 28.02
CA SER A 436 -2.99 6.88 28.77
C SER A 436 -1.64 7.58 28.50
N PRO A 437 -1.48 8.85 28.93
CA PRO A 437 -0.30 9.63 28.57
C PRO A 437 1.00 9.00 29.08
N GLY A 438 1.99 8.90 28.18
CA GLY A 438 3.34 8.42 28.53
C GLY A 438 3.48 6.90 28.53
N GLU A 439 2.45 6.15 28.11
CA GLU A 439 2.62 4.75 27.76
C GLU A 439 3.43 4.59 26.47
N THR A 440 4.17 3.48 26.38
CA THR A 440 4.97 3.19 25.19
C THR A 440 4.06 2.81 24.00
N PRO A 441 4.52 3.01 22.76
CA PRO A 441 3.83 2.52 21.57
C PRO A 441 3.44 1.03 21.69
N ASP A 442 4.31 0.19 22.23
CA ASP A 442 4.09 -1.25 22.44
C ASP A 442 2.95 -1.53 23.41
N ALA A 443 2.88 -0.79 24.52
CA ALA A 443 1.81 -0.95 25.51
C ALA A 443 0.46 -0.52 24.91
N LEU A 444 0.44 0.59 24.17
CA LEU A 444 -0.75 1.07 23.47
C LEU A 444 -1.18 0.09 22.36
N LEU A 445 -0.23 -0.44 21.58
CA LEU A 445 -0.49 -1.46 20.56
C LEU A 445 -1.07 -2.73 21.19
N GLY A 446 -0.51 -3.19 22.30
CA GLY A 446 -1.02 -4.35 23.04
C GLY A 446 -2.47 -4.15 23.50
N LYS A 447 -2.84 -2.95 23.96
CA LYS A 447 -4.23 -2.62 24.31
C LYS A 447 -5.14 -2.60 23.08
N LEU A 448 -4.69 -2.02 21.96
CA LEU A 448 -5.45 -2.00 20.71
C LEU A 448 -5.65 -3.40 20.15
N GLY A 449 -4.62 -4.25 20.18
CA GLY A 449 -4.68 -5.64 19.76
C GLY A 449 -5.60 -6.48 20.63
N ALA A 450 -5.55 -6.29 21.96
CA ALA A 450 -6.43 -6.99 22.90
C ALA A 450 -7.91 -6.58 22.78
N ALA A 451 -8.19 -5.33 22.40
CA ALA A 451 -9.53 -4.79 22.24
C ALA A 451 -10.14 -5.07 20.85
N GLY A 452 -9.30 -5.21 19.82
CA GLY A 452 -9.73 -5.31 18.44
C GLY A 452 -10.52 -6.59 18.14
N ARG A 453 -11.43 -6.50 17.17
CA ARG A 453 -12.26 -7.63 16.73
C ARG A 453 -11.39 -8.67 16.02
N PRO A 454 -11.30 -9.93 16.47
CA PRO A 454 -10.43 -10.90 15.83
C PRO A 454 -10.89 -11.23 14.40
N ILE A 455 -10.00 -11.09 13.41
CA ILE A 455 -10.23 -11.54 12.03
C ILE A 455 -9.37 -12.79 11.80
N VAL A 456 -10.01 -13.93 11.55
CA VAL A 456 -9.36 -15.24 11.38
C VAL A 456 -9.27 -15.59 9.90
N TYR A 457 -8.08 -15.84 9.36
CA TYR A 457 -7.86 -16.07 7.93
C TYR A 457 -6.56 -16.83 7.70
N GLY A 458 -6.52 -17.74 6.71
CA GLY A 458 -5.25 -18.35 6.27
C GLY A 458 -4.39 -19.01 7.36
N GLY A 459 -4.98 -19.46 8.46
CA GLY A 459 -4.26 -20.00 9.63
C GLY A 459 -3.68 -18.95 10.59
N ALA A 460 -3.91 -17.66 10.33
CA ALA A 460 -3.55 -16.53 11.18
C ALA A 460 -4.80 -15.88 11.81
N THR A 461 -4.57 -15.02 12.79
CA THR A 461 -5.60 -14.13 13.35
C THR A 461 -4.98 -12.78 13.60
N THR A 462 -5.59 -11.74 13.04
CA THR A 462 -5.18 -10.34 13.24
C THR A 462 -6.40 -9.55 13.72
N PRO A 463 -6.31 -8.77 14.80
CA PRO A 463 -7.44 -7.97 15.27
C PRO A 463 -7.71 -6.79 14.34
N ARG A 464 -8.98 -6.53 14.03
CA ARG A 464 -9.44 -5.27 13.44
C ARG A 464 -9.63 -4.24 14.54
N LEU A 465 -9.04 -3.06 14.37
CA LEU A 465 -9.05 -1.94 15.31
C LEU A 465 -10.44 -1.69 15.94
N ASP A 466 -10.51 -1.66 17.27
CA ASP A 466 -11.66 -1.14 18.03
C ASP A 466 -11.14 -0.24 19.17
N VAL A 467 -10.84 1.01 18.82
CA VAL A 467 -10.32 2.01 19.78
C VAL A 467 -11.34 2.35 20.86
N GLY A 468 -12.64 2.22 20.53
CA GLY A 468 -13.72 2.44 21.50
C GLY A 468 -13.67 1.43 22.66
N VAL A 469 -13.49 0.14 22.35
CA VAL A 469 -13.29 -0.91 23.38
C VAL A 469 -11.98 -0.69 24.12
N ALA A 470 -10.89 -0.33 23.42
CA ALA A 470 -9.59 -0.10 24.05
C ALA A 470 -9.62 1.04 25.10
N ILE A 471 -10.38 2.10 24.83
CA ILE A 471 -10.47 3.29 25.69
C ILE A 471 -11.49 3.14 26.83
N LEU A 472 -12.67 2.57 26.53
CA LEU A 472 -13.81 2.53 27.44
C LEU A 472 -13.90 1.21 28.22
N GLY A 473 -13.12 0.21 27.83
CA GLY A 473 -13.24 -1.16 28.29
C GLY A 473 -14.43 -1.88 27.64
N GLY A 474 -14.47 -3.19 27.87
CA GLY A 474 -15.44 -4.10 27.26
C GLY A 474 -14.75 -5.31 26.65
N ASP A 475 -15.55 -6.28 26.22
CA ASP A 475 -15.03 -7.45 25.52
C ASP A 475 -14.91 -7.14 24.02
N PRO A 476 -13.88 -7.68 23.33
CA PRO A 476 -13.78 -7.60 21.89
C PRO A 476 -15.03 -8.17 21.22
N GLN A 477 -15.37 -7.60 20.06
CA GLN A 477 -16.46 -8.16 19.25
C GLN A 477 -16.15 -9.61 18.84
N PRO A 478 -17.17 -10.47 18.66
CA PRO A 478 -16.95 -11.85 18.24
C PRO A 478 -16.12 -11.96 16.97
N ALA A 479 -15.24 -12.96 16.94
CA ALA A 479 -14.34 -13.21 15.83
C ALA A 479 -15.09 -13.37 14.50
N VAL A 480 -14.49 -12.85 13.42
CA VAL A 480 -14.96 -13.05 12.04
C VAL A 480 -13.97 -13.96 11.35
N THR A 481 -14.43 -15.17 11.01
CA THR A 481 -13.66 -16.08 10.18
C THR A 481 -13.86 -15.73 8.72
N GLN A 482 -12.78 -15.35 8.05
CA GLN A 482 -12.73 -15.32 6.60
C GLN A 482 -12.81 -16.78 6.13
N GLU A 483 -13.87 -17.12 5.40
CA GLU A 483 -13.94 -18.43 4.78
C GLU A 483 -12.69 -18.61 3.91
N PRO A 484 -11.93 -19.72 4.06
CA PRO A 484 -10.96 -20.09 3.04
C PRO A 484 -11.71 -20.08 1.70
N ALA A 485 -11.09 -19.55 0.64
CA ALA A 485 -11.52 -19.98 -0.69
C ALA A 485 -11.54 -21.52 -0.64
N PRO A 486 -12.66 -22.19 -0.96
CA PRO A 486 -12.82 -23.62 -0.68
C PRO A 486 -11.61 -24.40 -1.18
N GLY A 487 -10.88 -24.96 -0.21
CA GLY A 487 -9.66 -25.73 -0.46
C GLY A 487 -9.96 -26.93 -1.34
N ASP A 488 -9.01 -27.21 -2.22
CA ASP A 488 -8.89 -28.43 -2.99
C ASP A 488 -9.01 -29.67 -2.08
N GLY A 489 -10.16 -30.35 -2.16
CA GLY A 489 -10.34 -31.68 -1.60
C GLY A 489 -9.48 -32.70 -2.33
N SER A 490 -8.15 -32.65 -2.19
CA SER A 490 -7.25 -33.78 -2.39
C SER A 490 -7.21 -34.60 -1.11
N GLY A 491 -8.36 -35.20 -0.77
CA GLY A 491 -8.44 -36.32 0.14
C GLY A 491 -8.45 -37.59 -0.70
N ASP A 492 -7.36 -38.35 -0.59
CA ASP A 492 -7.17 -39.77 -0.85
C ASP A 492 -7.99 -40.47 -1.96
N ASP A 493 -7.21 -40.94 -2.93
CA ASP A 493 -7.47 -41.96 -3.95
C ASP A 493 -8.56 -43.00 -3.63
N PRO A 494 -9.63 -43.10 -4.44
CA PRO A 494 -10.39 -44.33 -4.58
C PRO A 494 -9.91 -45.09 -5.83
N GLY A 495 -8.88 -45.92 -5.65
CA GLY A 495 -8.53 -46.94 -6.63
C GLY A 495 -9.60 -48.04 -6.70
N ASP A 496 -10.30 -48.08 -7.85
CA ASP A 496 -10.79 -49.21 -8.70
C ASP A 496 -11.29 -50.55 -8.06
N PRO A 497 -12.11 -51.39 -8.76
CA PRO A 497 -13.34 -51.96 -8.22
C PRO A 497 -13.23 -53.50 -8.08
N SER A 498 -14.38 -54.18 -7.96
CA SER A 498 -14.67 -55.63 -8.15
C SER A 498 -15.01 -56.42 -6.85
N PRO A 499 -15.68 -57.60 -6.92
CA PRO A 499 -17.09 -57.75 -6.51
C PRO A 499 -17.39 -58.88 -5.48
N ASP A 500 -18.48 -58.73 -4.69
CA ASP A 500 -19.36 -59.73 -4.01
C ASP A 500 -18.77 -60.95 -3.21
N PRO A 501 -19.55 -61.69 -2.36
CA PRO A 501 -20.75 -61.38 -1.55
C PRO A 501 -20.72 -61.96 -0.08
N SER A 502 -21.82 -61.77 0.67
CA SER A 502 -22.30 -62.57 1.84
C SER A 502 -21.62 -62.30 3.22
N SER A 503 -22.26 -62.21 4.41
CA SER A 503 -23.59 -62.60 4.92
C SER A 503 -23.83 -62.08 6.36
N GLY A 504 -25.02 -61.50 6.63
CA GLY A 504 -25.81 -61.59 7.88
C GLY A 504 -25.46 -60.70 9.09
N PRO A 505 -26.36 -60.58 10.10
CA PRO A 505 -27.78 -60.25 10.01
C PRO A 505 -28.19 -59.03 10.89
N GLU A 506 -29.38 -58.51 10.56
CA GLU A 506 -30.16 -57.42 11.17
C GLU A 506 -30.76 -57.75 12.56
N PRO A 507 -31.13 -56.75 13.37
CA PRO A 507 -32.30 -56.84 14.24
C PRO A 507 -33.38 -55.80 13.91
N THR A 508 -34.61 -56.30 13.90
CA THR A 508 -35.91 -55.71 13.55
C THR A 508 -36.44 -54.65 14.55
N PRO A 509 -37.38 -53.77 14.14
CA PRO A 509 -38.03 -52.76 14.99
C PRO A 509 -39.37 -53.23 15.59
N GLY A 510 -39.76 -52.65 16.74
CA GLY A 510 -41.06 -52.86 17.40
C GLY A 510 -41.99 -51.62 17.31
N PRO A 511 -43.33 -51.79 17.18
CA PRO A 511 -44.29 -50.72 16.93
C PRO A 511 -44.88 -50.10 18.22
N GLY A 512 -45.49 -48.92 18.07
CA GLY A 512 -45.93 -48.05 19.16
C GLY A 512 -47.26 -48.39 19.86
N ASP A 513 -47.65 -47.47 20.75
CA ASP A 513 -49.01 -47.21 21.24
C ASP A 513 -49.09 -45.81 21.91
N THR A 514 -50.29 -45.24 21.86
CA THR A 514 -50.76 -43.83 21.97
C THR A 514 -50.88 -43.18 23.40
N PRO A 515 -51.35 -41.90 23.60
CA PRO A 515 -50.80 -40.91 24.56
C PRO A 515 -51.74 -40.53 25.76
N PRO A 516 -51.37 -39.56 26.63
CA PRO A 516 -52.31 -38.87 27.55
C PRO A 516 -52.44 -37.33 27.27
N PRO A 517 -53.43 -36.64 27.91
CA PRO A 517 -54.30 -35.68 27.24
C PRO A 517 -53.89 -34.20 27.33
N ALA A 518 -54.58 -33.40 26.50
CA ALA A 518 -54.46 -31.95 26.36
C ALA A 518 -55.20 -31.15 27.44
N ASP A 519 -54.69 -29.95 27.71
CA ASP A 519 -55.37 -28.86 28.42
C ASP A 519 -54.90 -27.50 27.84
N PRO A 520 -55.64 -26.38 28.04
CA PRO A 520 -56.21 -25.61 26.95
C PRO A 520 -55.40 -24.37 26.51
N ALA A 521 -55.62 -23.98 25.27
CA ALA A 521 -55.00 -22.82 24.62
C ALA A 521 -55.42 -21.47 25.25
N PRO A 522 -54.49 -20.50 25.41
CA PRO A 522 -54.84 -19.12 25.65
C PRO A 522 -55.21 -18.40 24.33
N VAL A 523 -56.26 -17.59 24.40
CA VAL A 523 -56.74 -16.73 23.30
C VAL A 523 -55.66 -15.67 22.98
N PRO A 524 -55.23 -15.49 21.72
CA PRO A 524 -54.26 -14.45 21.37
C PRO A 524 -54.94 -13.08 21.17
N LEU A 525 -54.29 -12.03 21.69
CA LEU A 525 -54.52 -10.63 21.28
C LEU A 525 -54.01 -10.44 19.83
N PRO A 526 -54.57 -9.50 19.05
CA PRO A 526 -54.15 -9.32 17.65
C PRO A 526 -52.74 -8.74 17.57
N THR A 527 -51.78 -9.57 17.16
CA THR A 527 -50.46 -9.14 16.68
C THR A 527 -50.54 -8.90 15.18
N VAL A 528 -50.19 -7.70 14.73
CA VAL A 528 -50.00 -7.40 13.31
C VAL A 528 -48.65 -7.98 12.88
N THR A 529 -48.67 -9.11 12.20
CA THR A 529 -47.47 -9.70 11.58
C THR A 529 -47.29 -9.10 10.19
N VAL A 530 -46.23 -8.31 10.00
CA VAL A 530 -45.75 -7.93 8.66
C VAL A 530 -44.93 -9.10 8.12
N THR A 531 -45.50 -9.87 7.21
CA THR A 531 -44.78 -10.93 6.50
C THR A 531 -43.90 -10.28 5.42
N VAL A 532 -42.62 -10.11 5.69
CA VAL A 532 -41.61 -9.86 4.64
C VAL A 532 -41.24 -11.21 4.05
N THR A 533 -41.74 -11.50 2.86
CA THR A 533 -41.28 -12.66 2.09
C THR A 533 -39.90 -12.35 1.52
N VAL A 534 -38.85 -12.74 2.24
CA VAL A 534 -37.50 -12.82 1.66
C VAL A 534 -37.47 -14.07 0.80
N THR A 535 -37.61 -13.90 -0.51
CA THR A 535 -37.23 -14.96 -1.45
C THR A 535 -35.72 -15.15 -1.30
N ALA A 536 -35.31 -16.27 -0.69
CA ALA A 536 -33.90 -16.65 -0.64
C ALA A 536 -33.38 -16.69 -2.07
N THR A 537 -32.52 -15.73 -2.42
CA THR A 537 -31.68 -15.87 -3.59
C THR A 537 -30.74 -17.03 -3.28
N PRO A 538 -30.70 -18.09 -4.10
CA PRO A 538 -29.82 -19.22 -3.84
C PRO A 538 -28.38 -18.71 -3.71
N PRO A 539 -27.57 -19.33 -2.82
CA PRO A 539 -26.18 -18.93 -2.62
C PRO A 539 -25.48 -18.90 -3.99
N ALA A 540 -24.79 -17.79 -4.26
CA ALA A 540 -23.92 -17.72 -5.42
C ALA A 540 -22.94 -18.89 -5.34
N ALA A 541 -22.87 -19.70 -6.40
CA ALA A 541 -21.95 -20.81 -6.48
C ALA A 541 -20.52 -20.31 -6.21
N ALA A 542 -19.74 -21.10 -5.46
CA ALA A 542 -18.33 -20.84 -5.20
C ALA A 542 -17.59 -20.48 -6.51
N PRO A 543 -16.62 -19.55 -6.51
CA PRO A 543 -15.93 -19.18 -7.73
C PRO A 543 -15.18 -20.41 -8.26
N ALA A 544 -15.63 -20.95 -9.39
CA ALA A 544 -14.94 -22.04 -10.07
C ALA A 544 -13.49 -21.63 -10.35
N VAL A 545 -12.53 -22.44 -9.89
CA VAL A 545 -11.12 -22.29 -10.25
C VAL A 545 -11.01 -22.39 -11.76
N CYS A 546 -10.56 -21.30 -12.39
CA CYS A 546 -10.46 -21.23 -13.84
C CYS A 546 -9.32 -22.10 -14.33
N THR A 547 -9.65 -23.31 -14.76
CA THR A 547 -8.72 -24.25 -15.34
C THR A 547 -8.75 -24.16 -16.86
N ARG A 548 -7.64 -24.56 -17.47
CA ARG A 548 -7.55 -24.68 -18.92
C ARG A 548 -8.52 -25.78 -19.40
N GLY A 549 -9.31 -25.47 -20.42
CA GLY A 549 -10.17 -26.44 -21.08
C GLY A 549 -9.41 -27.60 -21.71
N GLY A 550 -10.15 -28.63 -22.15
CA GLY A 550 -9.61 -29.82 -22.81
C GLY A 550 -10.00 -29.95 -24.29
N ALA A 551 -10.49 -28.89 -24.91
CA ALA A 551 -10.94 -28.94 -26.29
C ALA A 551 -9.76 -29.22 -27.23
N LYS A 552 -9.99 -30.01 -28.28
CA LYS A 552 -8.94 -30.41 -29.24
C LYS A 552 -8.92 -29.57 -30.52
N ARG A 553 -9.91 -28.69 -30.72
CA ARG A 553 -10.10 -27.93 -31.96
C ARG A 553 -10.03 -26.43 -31.70
N THR A 554 -9.32 -25.72 -32.57
CA THR A 554 -9.27 -24.26 -32.56
C THR A 554 -10.52 -23.63 -33.16
N LEU A 555 -10.88 -22.45 -32.64
CA LEU A 555 -11.96 -21.60 -33.13
C LEU A 555 -11.39 -20.28 -33.66
N THR A 556 -11.94 -19.75 -34.74
CA THR A 556 -11.59 -18.44 -35.27
C THR A 556 -12.16 -17.31 -34.40
N ALA A 557 -11.69 -16.06 -34.57
CA ALA A 557 -12.23 -14.91 -33.83
C ALA A 557 -13.75 -14.74 -34.02
N ALA A 558 -14.25 -14.95 -35.23
CA ALA A 558 -15.68 -14.91 -35.52
C ALA A 558 -16.45 -16.05 -34.83
N GLN A 559 -15.85 -17.23 -34.69
CA GLN A 559 -16.45 -18.36 -33.97
C GLN A 559 -16.44 -18.12 -32.46
N TRP A 560 -15.36 -17.58 -31.90
CA TRP A 560 -15.31 -17.13 -30.51
C TRP A 560 -16.32 -16.01 -30.22
N ALA A 561 -16.53 -15.09 -31.16
CA ALA A 561 -17.58 -14.08 -31.03
C ALA A 561 -18.98 -14.71 -30.94
N VAL A 562 -19.22 -15.84 -31.62
CA VAL A 562 -20.48 -16.61 -31.51
C VAL A 562 -20.57 -17.30 -30.15
N GLU A 563 -19.50 -17.92 -29.67
CA GLU A 563 -19.45 -18.53 -28.34
C GLU A 563 -19.74 -17.51 -27.22
N VAL A 564 -19.17 -16.30 -27.32
CA VAL A 564 -19.31 -15.22 -26.33
C VAL A 564 -20.63 -14.45 -26.46
N THR A 565 -21.44 -14.71 -27.49
CA THR A 565 -22.77 -14.10 -27.65
C THR A 565 -23.81 -14.87 -26.85
N ARG A 566 -24.41 -14.23 -25.84
CA ARG A 566 -25.48 -14.79 -24.99
C ARG A 566 -26.54 -15.55 -25.80
N GLY A 567 -26.58 -16.88 -25.60
CA GLY A 567 -27.61 -17.77 -26.13
C GLY A 567 -27.36 -18.37 -27.52
N LYS A 568 -26.18 -18.17 -28.14
CA LYS A 568 -25.84 -18.79 -29.44
C LYS A 568 -24.59 -19.67 -29.42
N GLY A 569 -23.75 -19.53 -28.40
CA GLY A 569 -22.62 -20.41 -28.13
C GLY A 569 -23.04 -21.76 -27.55
N VAL A 570 -22.14 -22.73 -27.61
CA VAL A 570 -22.26 -24.03 -26.94
C VAL A 570 -21.49 -24.08 -25.62
N LEU A 571 -20.59 -23.12 -25.36
CA LEU A 571 -19.88 -22.99 -24.08
C LEU A 571 -20.68 -22.17 -23.05
N PRO A 572 -20.76 -22.61 -21.78
CA PRO A 572 -21.40 -21.83 -20.71
C PRO A 572 -20.69 -20.49 -20.46
N ASP A 573 -21.46 -19.44 -20.15
CA ASP A 573 -20.94 -18.10 -19.84
C ASP A 573 -19.91 -18.12 -18.68
N GLU A 574 -20.08 -19.03 -17.72
CA GLU A 574 -19.13 -19.23 -16.62
C GLU A 574 -17.76 -19.69 -17.11
N THR A 575 -17.72 -20.65 -18.04
CA THR A 575 -16.49 -21.14 -18.67
C THR A 575 -15.80 -20.04 -19.47
N LEU A 576 -16.59 -19.25 -20.21
CA LEU A 576 -16.07 -18.16 -21.02
C LEU A 576 -15.49 -17.03 -20.16
N ASN A 577 -16.18 -16.66 -19.07
CA ASN A 577 -15.65 -15.72 -18.09
C ASN A 577 -14.38 -16.25 -17.44
N CYS A 578 -14.31 -17.56 -17.20
CA CYS A 578 -13.09 -18.17 -16.68
C CYS A 578 -11.90 -18.05 -17.63
N TYR A 579 -12.12 -18.31 -18.93
CA TYR A 579 -11.05 -18.13 -19.91
C TYR A 579 -10.60 -16.68 -20.00
N LEU A 580 -11.52 -15.71 -19.94
CA LEU A 580 -11.14 -14.29 -19.92
C LEU A 580 -10.31 -13.91 -18.69
N ARG A 581 -10.60 -14.48 -17.52
CA ARG A 581 -9.78 -14.31 -16.31
C ARG A 581 -8.37 -14.89 -16.48
N LEU A 582 -8.22 -16.03 -17.15
CA LEU A 582 -6.89 -16.59 -17.47
C LEU A 582 -6.09 -15.69 -18.42
N VAL A 583 -6.76 -15.04 -19.37
CA VAL A 583 -6.11 -14.12 -20.32
C VAL A 583 -5.66 -12.83 -19.64
N ALA A 584 -6.46 -12.29 -18.70
CA ALA A 584 -6.13 -11.06 -17.98
C ALA A 584 -4.82 -11.15 -17.17
N LYS A 585 -4.45 -12.35 -16.70
CA LYS A 585 -3.23 -12.60 -15.92
C LYS A 585 -1.95 -12.75 -16.77
N ALA A 586 -2.07 -12.91 -18.09
CA ALA A 586 -1.00 -13.51 -18.89
C ALA A 586 -0.22 -12.57 -19.82
N SER A 587 -0.58 -11.28 -19.97
CA SER A 587 0.28 -10.32 -20.69
C SER A 587 -0.08 -8.85 -20.46
N ALA A 588 0.85 -8.04 -19.92
CA ALA A 588 0.73 -6.58 -19.80
C ALA A 588 0.89 -5.81 -21.14
N VAL A 589 1.14 -6.53 -22.25
CA VAL A 589 1.59 -5.96 -23.54
C VAL A 589 0.43 -5.41 -24.39
N PHE A 590 -0.80 -5.85 -24.13
CA PHE A 590 -1.99 -5.45 -24.89
C PHE A 590 -3.13 -5.01 -23.95
N PRO A 591 -3.13 -3.73 -23.53
CA PRO A 591 -4.08 -3.24 -22.53
C PRO A 591 -5.54 -3.38 -22.97
N GLU A 592 -5.86 -3.40 -24.26
CA GLU A 592 -7.23 -3.66 -24.76
C GLU A 592 -7.69 -5.11 -24.61
N VAL A 593 -6.75 -6.07 -24.67
CA VAL A 593 -7.03 -7.51 -24.54
C VAL A 593 -7.13 -7.88 -23.06
N THR A 594 -6.31 -7.28 -22.20
CA THR A 594 -6.42 -7.44 -20.74
C THR A 594 -7.61 -6.70 -20.14
N ARG A 595 -8.03 -5.57 -20.73
CA ARG A 595 -9.28 -4.87 -20.39
C ARG A 595 -10.55 -5.58 -20.88
N ALA A 596 -10.44 -6.69 -21.61
CA ALA A 596 -11.58 -7.52 -21.99
C ALA A 596 -12.04 -8.41 -20.82
N SER A 597 -12.23 -7.83 -19.63
CA SER A 597 -12.54 -8.52 -18.37
C SER A 597 -13.97 -9.06 -18.28
N THR A 598 -14.82 -8.74 -19.25
CA THR A 598 -16.21 -9.20 -19.34
C THR A 598 -16.53 -9.78 -20.71
N LEU A 599 -17.52 -10.69 -20.80
CA LEU A 599 -18.03 -11.20 -22.08
C LEU A 599 -18.45 -10.08 -23.04
N GLY A 600 -19.02 -8.99 -22.52
CA GLY A 600 -19.46 -7.85 -23.33
C GLY A 600 -18.29 -7.06 -23.94
N THR A 601 -17.20 -6.87 -23.19
CA THR A 601 -15.97 -6.27 -23.70
C THR A 601 -15.24 -7.21 -24.66
N ALA A 602 -15.13 -8.50 -24.33
CA ALA A 602 -14.50 -9.51 -25.17
C ALA A 602 -15.23 -9.67 -26.52
N TYR A 603 -16.58 -9.69 -26.51
CA TYR A 603 -17.37 -9.72 -27.73
C TYR A 603 -17.10 -8.52 -28.65
N ARG A 604 -16.96 -7.31 -28.08
CA ARG A 604 -16.66 -6.10 -28.87
C ARG A 604 -15.27 -6.15 -29.51
N VAL A 605 -14.32 -6.83 -28.88
CA VAL A 605 -12.97 -7.06 -29.43
C VAL A 605 -12.98 -8.16 -30.50
N LEU A 606 -13.72 -9.26 -30.25
CA LEU A 606 -13.81 -10.41 -31.16
C LEU A 606 -14.67 -10.15 -32.40
N LYS A 607 -15.66 -9.27 -32.30
CA LYS A 607 -16.56 -8.95 -33.41
C LYS A 607 -15.84 -7.97 -34.37
N PRO A 608 -15.57 -8.36 -35.63
CA PRO A 608 -15.08 -7.40 -36.60
C PRO A 608 -16.14 -6.30 -36.82
N ALA A 609 -15.70 -5.04 -36.94
CA ALA A 609 -16.53 -4.01 -37.54
C ALA A 609 -16.95 -4.50 -38.93
N ALA A 610 -18.25 -4.42 -39.26
CA ALA A 610 -18.76 -4.87 -40.55
C ALA A 610 -17.86 -4.34 -41.67
N GLU A 611 -17.35 -5.24 -42.54
CA GLU A 611 -16.70 -4.79 -43.75
C GLU A 611 -17.69 -3.86 -44.48
N PRO A 612 -17.30 -2.61 -44.78
CA PRO A 612 -18.13 -1.82 -45.66
C PRO A 612 -18.09 -2.51 -47.01
N THR A 613 -19.27 -2.81 -47.52
CA THR A 613 -19.48 -3.09 -48.94
C THR A 613 -18.65 -2.11 -49.77
N SER A 614 -18.09 -2.59 -50.88
CA SER A 614 -17.04 -2.01 -51.71
C SER A 614 -17.28 -0.60 -52.31
N LYS A 615 -18.28 0.15 -51.82
CA LYS A 615 -18.68 1.46 -52.34
C LYS A 615 -18.30 2.66 -51.46
N ALA A 616 -17.72 2.48 -50.27
CA ALA A 616 -17.30 3.60 -49.42
C ALA A 616 -15.85 4.05 -49.70
N THR A 617 -15.62 4.67 -50.86
CA THR A 617 -14.35 5.30 -51.24
C THR A 617 -14.21 6.70 -50.63
N SER A 618 -13.97 6.77 -49.32
CA SER A 618 -13.11 7.80 -48.70
C SER A 618 -13.01 7.52 -47.21
N ARG A 619 -11.87 6.98 -46.79
CA ARG A 619 -11.52 6.83 -45.37
C ARG A 619 -10.09 7.34 -45.18
N THR A 620 -9.90 8.22 -44.20
CA THR A 620 -8.59 8.80 -43.83
C THR A 620 -7.62 7.69 -43.39
N ALA A 621 -6.31 7.92 -43.48
CA ALA A 621 -5.29 6.94 -43.09
C ALA A 621 -5.47 6.43 -41.65
N ALA A 622 -5.90 7.31 -40.74
CA ALA A 622 -6.21 6.99 -39.35
C ALA A 622 -7.37 5.96 -39.22
N SER A 623 -8.43 6.11 -40.00
CA SER A 623 -9.57 5.18 -39.98
C SER A 623 -9.26 3.80 -40.59
N LYS A 624 -8.27 3.71 -41.49
CA LYS A 624 -7.73 2.43 -41.98
C LYS A 624 -6.81 1.79 -40.95
N ALA A 625 -6.01 2.57 -40.23
CA ALA A 625 -5.15 2.08 -39.15
C ALA A 625 -5.98 1.52 -37.99
N ALA A 626 -7.03 2.22 -37.58
CA ALA A 626 -7.95 1.77 -36.53
C ALA A 626 -8.64 0.44 -36.88
N ALA A 627 -9.13 0.29 -38.11
CA ALA A 627 -9.74 -0.96 -38.57
C ALA A 627 -8.75 -2.14 -38.60
N ARG A 628 -7.47 -1.86 -38.89
CA ARG A 628 -6.39 -2.87 -38.90
C ARG A 628 -5.98 -3.28 -37.48
N LYS A 629 -6.00 -2.33 -36.53
CA LYS A 629 -5.77 -2.59 -35.10
C LYS A 629 -6.88 -3.48 -34.53
N ALA A 630 -8.15 -3.13 -34.78
CA ALA A 630 -9.28 -3.93 -34.30
C ALA A 630 -9.26 -5.38 -34.82
N ALA A 631 -8.88 -5.59 -36.08
CA ALA A 631 -8.73 -6.94 -36.63
C ALA A 631 -7.60 -7.75 -35.96
N LEU A 632 -6.51 -7.09 -35.56
CA LEU A 632 -5.41 -7.73 -34.85
C LEU A 632 -5.79 -8.07 -33.40
N ASP A 633 -6.44 -7.14 -32.71
CA ASP A 633 -6.87 -7.32 -31.32
C ASP A 633 -7.85 -8.51 -31.22
N GLY A 634 -8.75 -8.68 -32.20
CA GLY A 634 -9.65 -9.83 -32.30
C GLY A 634 -8.93 -11.17 -32.52
N GLU A 635 -7.92 -11.22 -33.39
CA GLU A 635 -7.14 -12.45 -33.65
C GLU A 635 -6.25 -12.83 -32.45
N LEU A 636 -5.70 -11.83 -31.75
CA LEU A 636 -4.90 -12.05 -30.54
C LEU A 636 -5.77 -12.61 -29.41
N LEU A 637 -6.92 -11.99 -29.13
CA LEU A 637 -7.84 -12.49 -28.11
C LEU A 637 -8.35 -13.90 -28.46
N ALA A 638 -8.60 -14.19 -29.73
CA ALA A 638 -8.97 -15.54 -30.17
C ALA A 638 -7.85 -16.58 -29.94
N ALA A 639 -6.59 -16.22 -30.17
CA ALA A 639 -5.44 -17.10 -29.89
C ALA A 639 -5.31 -17.41 -28.39
N TRP A 640 -5.49 -16.40 -27.54
CA TRP A 640 -5.51 -16.52 -26.09
C TRP A 640 -6.67 -17.40 -25.58
N LEU A 641 -7.87 -17.21 -26.12
CA LEU A 641 -9.03 -18.04 -25.79
C LEU A 641 -8.86 -19.49 -26.28
N ASN A 642 -8.24 -19.73 -27.43
CA ASN A 642 -7.91 -21.09 -27.87
C ASN A 642 -6.87 -21.77 -26.98
N TRP A 643 -5.93 -21.01 -26.42
CA TRP A 643 -5.00 -21.54 -25.44
C TRP A 643 -5.74 -21.91 -24.14
N ALA A 644 -6.56 -21.00 -23.62
CA ALA A 644 -7.35 -21.22 -22.42
C ALA A 644 -8.37 -22.36 -22.59
N ASN A 645 -8.92 -22.56 -23.79
CA ASN A 645 -9.81 -23.66 -24.14
C ASN A 645 -9.10 -25.03 -24.30
N GLY A 646 -7.77 -25.06 -24.22
CA GLY A 646 -6.98 -26.29 -24.35
C GLY A 646 -6.60 -26.69 -25.77
N ALA A 647 -7.14 -26.01 -26.77
CA ALA A 647 -6.99 -26.37 -28.18
C ALA A 647 -5.56 -26.22 -28.70
N VAL A 648 -4.78 -25.31 -28.11
CA VAL A 648 -3.40 -25.02 -28.48
C VAL A 648 -2.55 -24.73 -27.26
N ASN A 649 -1.26 -25.09 -27.28
CA ASN A 649 -0.28 -24.69 -26.26
C ASN A 649 0.46 -23.40 -26.68
N PHE A 650 1.25 -22.80 -25.79
CA PHE A 650 1.97 -21.55 -26.08
C PHE A 650 3.03 -21.66 -27.21
N THR A 651 3.37 -22.88 -27.60
CA THR A 651 4.30 -23.17 -28.71
C THR A 651 3.57 -23.51 -30.00
N ALA A 652 2.25 -23.50 -30.02
CA ALA A 652 1.45 -23.70 -31.22
C ALA A 652 1.63 -22.53 -32.18
N LYS A 653 1.60 -22.83 -33.48
CA LYS A 653 1.75 -21.83 -34.53
C LYS A 653 0.51 -20.95 -34.63
N ILE A 654 0.70 -19.64 -34.65
CA ILE A 654 -0.26 -18.65 -35.15
C ILE A 654 0.13 -18.36 -36.60
N GLY A 655 -0.68 -18.82 -37.56
CA GLY A 655 -0.33 -18.77 -39.00
C GLY A 655 0.69 -19.85 -39.40
N GLU A 656 1.39 -19.68 -40.54
CA GLU A 656 2.26 -20.74 -41.08
C GLU A 656 3.66 -20.81 -40.43
N THR A 657 4.16 -19.71 -39.85
CA THR A 657 5.60 -19.53 -39.57
C THR A 657 5.98 -19.10 -38.14
N SER A 658 5.03 -18.76 -37.26
CA SER A 658 5.37 -18.25 -35.92
C SER A 658 4.47 -18.80 -34.83
N THR A 659 5.00 -18.90 -33.61
CA THR A 659 4.27 -19.42 -32.44
C THR A 659 3.76 -18.28 -31.57
N VAL A 660 2.74 -18.54 -30.74
CA VAL A 660 2.18 -17.56 -29.79
C VAL A 660 3.30 -16.96 -28.93
N ARG A 661 4.15 -17.80 -28.36
CA ARG A 661 5.30 -17.38 -27.55
C ARG A 661 6.32 -16.56 -28.33
N ALA A 662 6.67 -16.96 -29.56
CA ALA A 662 7.66 -16.23 -30.35
C ALA A 662 7.16 -14.83 -30.78
N ALA A 663 5.87 -14.72 -31.11
CA ALA A 663 5.25 -13.43 -31.42
C ALA A 663 5.20 -12.52 -30.19
N LEU A 664 4.90 -13.06 -29.02
CA LEU A 664 4.89 -12.32 -27.74
C LEU A 664 6.29 -11.84 -27.34
N VAL A 665 7.30 -12.72 -27.38
CA VAL A 665 8.69 -12.35 -27.04
C VAL A 665 9.21 -11.30 -28.00
N SER A 666 8.89 -11.41 -29.30
CA SER A 666 9.30 -10.41 -30.29
C SER A 666 8.57 -9.08 -30.09
N ALA A 667 7.29 -9.10 -29.72
CA ALA A 667 6.53 -7.88 -29.42
C ALA A 667 7.00 -7.21 -28.13
N GLU A 668 7.31 -7.98 -27.11
CA GLU A 668 7.84 -7.49 -25.85
C GLU A 668 9.25 -6.92 -26.00
N LYS A 669 10.10 -7.62 -26.75
CA LYS A 669 11.45 -7.12 -27.10
C LYS A 669 11.42 -5.83 -27.92
N ASN A 670 10.35 -5.57 -28.69
CA ASN A 670 10.20 -4.32 -29.43
C ASN A 670 9.48 -3.24 -28.60
N ARG A 671 8.60 -3.61 -27.66
CA ARG A 671 8.04 -2.72 -26.62
C ARG A 671 9.16 -2.15 -25.77
N LEU A 672 10.07 -3.00 -25.31
CA LEU A 672 11.28 -2.65 -24.55
C LEU A 672 12.33 -1.88 -25.38
N LYS A 673 12.07 -1.61 -26.66
CA LYS A 673 12.93 -0.82 -27.55
C LYS A 673 12.23 0.44 -28.07
N GLY A 674 11.19 0.90 -27.40
CA GLY A 674 10.45 2.11 -27.77
C GLY A 674 9.69 2.03 -29.11
N THR A 675 9.46 0.84 -29.67
CA THR A 675 8.67 0.74 -30.91
C THR A 675 7.20 0.94 -30.58
N SER A 676 6.54 1.96 -31.17
CA SER A 676 5.12 2.28 -30.88
C SER A 676 4.23 1.02 -30.90
N LEU A 677 3.15 1.02 -30.11
CA LEU A 677 2.14 -0.06 -30.09
C LEU A 677 1.65 -0.43 -31.50
N SER A 678 1.61 0.53 -32.43
CA SER A 678 1.28 0.32 -33.84
C SER A 678 2.37 -0.45 -34.62
N GLY A 679 3.66 -0.25 -34.27
CA GLY A 679 4.81 -0.95 -34.82
C GLY A 679 4.96 -2.36 -34.26
N SER A 680 4.74 -2.56 -32.96
CA SER A 680 4.68 -3.88 -32.32
C SER A 680 3.50 -4.71 -32.85
N ALA A 681 2.34 -4.07 -33.05
CA ALA A 681 1.22 -4.63 -33.78
C ALA A 681 1.56 -4.97 -35.24
N THR A 682 2.34 -4.13 -35.94
CA THR A 682 2.79 -4.37 -37.33
C THR A 682 3.78 -5.54 -37.44
N THR A 683 4.62 -5.74 -36.43
CA THR A 683 5.56 -6.86 -36.34
C THR A 683 4.84 -8.16 -36.06
N ILE A 684 3.92 -8.20 -35.09
CA ILE A 684 3.01 -9.35 -34.89
C ILE A 684 2.23 -9.62 -36.17
N ARG A 685 1.75 -8.58 -36.86
CA ARG A 685 1.02 -8.71 -38.12
C ARG A 685 1.84 -9.33 -39.24
N LYS A 686 3.16 -9.09 -39.32
CA LYS A 686 4.07 -9.80 -40.23
C LYS A 686 4.22 -11.29 -39.87
N TYR A 687 4.23 -11.62 -38.59
CA TYR A 687 4.32 -13.00 -38.10
C TYR A 687 3.01 -13.78 -38.25
N VAL A 688 1.86 -13.13 -38.06
CA VAL A 688 0.52 -13.73 -38.19
C VAL A 688 0.06 -13.81 -39.65
N ASN A 689 0.42 -12.85 -40.51
CA ASN A 689 0.00 -12.83 -41.93
C ASN A 689 1.06 -13.33 -42.92
N ALA A 690 2.13 -13.99 -42.45
CA ALA A 690 3.03 -14.72 -43.32
C ALA A 690 2.25 -15.87 -44.01
N ARG A 691 1.75 -15.55 -45.21
CA ARG A 691 0.85 -16.27 -46.14
C ARG A 691 -0.65 -16.17 -45.88
N ARG A 692 -1.21 -15.03 -46.32
CA ARG A 692 -2.57 -14.97 -46.92
C ARG A 692 -2.59 -14.41 -48.34
N THR A 693 -1.43 -14.46 -49.01
CA THR A 693 -1.32 -14.31 -50.47
C THR A 693 -0.64 -15.56 -51.03
N ALA A 694 -1.43 -16.62 -51.12
CA ALA A 694 -1.44 -17.59 -52.20
C ALA A 694 -2.92 -17.92 -52.45
#